data_AF-M5T6H9-F1
#
_entry.id   AF-M5T6H9-F1
#
_cell.length_a   1.000
_cell.length_b   1.000
_cell.length_c   1.000
_cell.angle_alpha   90.00
_cell.angle_beta   90.00
_cell.angle_gamma   90.00
#
_symmetry.space_group_name_H-M   'P 1'
#
loop_
_entity.id
_entity.type
_entity.pdbx_description
1 polymer ?
#
loop_
_entity_poly.entity_id
_entity_poly.type
_entity_poly.pdbx_seq_one_letter_code
_entity_poly.pdbx_strand_id
1 'polypeptide(L)'
;MLSAFFTDSYWVDGAIVLIVGALVCVLFLVVLLQKYYIKVGPDRAIVRSGRGGVEAVCGQGMMVIPLIQQYEFMDLTLKSFEIHREGSAGLICKDNIRADIKVAFFIRVANSPAEMKEVAEAIGAKRCSQLETLRELFDAKFSEALKTVGKQFDFIDLYDQRDKFKDEILKVIGTDLNGYRLDDAAIDYLEQTPLEMLSPSNILDAEGIKKITELTSMEKVKENQFTRDKEKTLKKQDVEAEETILALERQRVEAVEKQQREIAEISSREQAAAAKVREEQRLEAERARITTEEEIGIAEENKGRQILVALRNKEKTDAVELERVARDRDLEATERLRVVGVAEVEKEKAIEVEKRNIQEVIRERVAVERAVVEEQERIKDTEELAKADRAKKVQITAAETKAEEELIRQTKLAQAEKESSELIAQKIRIEAEAKRDAAEKETAATKMLAEAESAQAAAIGLAEAQVQEAKAISLEKEGLAEAMVSREKYSAEATGITEKAEAMKKLDGVGKEHEEFKLSLNKEKDVEIAAINAQRGIAESQASVIGDALKAARIDIVGGDGEFFDQITSAVKGGKAIDRFVYNSKVATDIKDTFFDGNADYFRSQVEELIGQFGLDTDGVKDLSIAALIAKMMGMASTDDVRNQLTSLLSIAATANVTDQKAGRLLARPSNNGEKTVAAKRVKPVSKG
;
A
#
# COMPACT_ATOMS: atom_id res chain seq x y z
N MET A 1 42.05 -50.31 101.35
CA MET A 1 41.67 -48.92 101.04
C MET A 1 41.70 -48.70 99.53
N LEU A 2 40.74 -49.28 98.80
CA LEU A 2 40.66 -49.23 97.34
C LEU A 2 39.19 -49.30 96.92
N SER A 3 38.42 -48.26 97.26
CA SER A 3 37.03 -48.10 96.83
C SER A 3 36.55 -46.66 97.08
N ALA A 4 37.21 -45.68 96.46
CA ALA A 4 36.80 -44.27 96.55
C ALA A 4 37.11 -43.52 95.25
N PHE A 5 36.60 -44.01 94.12
CA PHE A 5 36.66 -43.29 92.82
C PHE A 5 35.45 -43.59 91.90
N PHE A 6 34.30 -43.98 92.45
CA PHE A 6 33.11 -44.33 91.66
C PHE A 6 31.82 -43.71 92.23
N THR A 7 31.82 -42.44 92.57
CA THR A 7 30.58 -41.71 92.89
C THR A 7 30.79 -40.23 92.60
N ASP A 8 30.67 -39.84 91.32
CA ASP A 8 30.27 -38.50 90.86
C ASP A 8 30.21 -38.42 89.31
N SER A 9 29.80 -39.52 88.63
CA SER A 9 29.76 -39.55 87.16
C SER A 9 28.36 -39.69 86.55
N TYR A 10 27.32 -40.05 87.32
CA TYR A 10 25.99 -40.30 86.74
C TYR A 10 25.30 -39.04 86.17
N TRP A 11 25.52 -37.87 86.76
CA TRP A 11 25.01 -36.60 86.22
C TRP A 11 25.79 -36.12 84.99
N VAL A 12 27.10 -36.35 84.98
CA VAL A 12 27.98 -36.00 83.85
C VAL A 12 27.71 -36.94 82.67
N ASP A 13 27.60 -38.25 82.92
CA ASP A 13 27.26 -39.27 81.92
C ASP A 13 25.83 -39.06 81.37
N GLY A 14 24.86 -38.71 82.23
CA GLY A 14 23.50 -38.38 81.82
C GLY A 14 23.42 -37.11 80.96
N ALA A 15 24.18 -36.07 81.30
CA ALA A 15 24.28 -34.85 80.51
C ALA A 15 24.97 -35.09 79.16
N ILE A 16 26.01 -35.93 79.12
CA ILE A 16 26.69 -36.32 77.88
C ILE A 16 25.73 -37.08 76.96
N VAL A 17 24.95 -38.03 77.49
CA VAL A 17 23.96 -38.78 76.69
C VAL A 17 22.86 -37.85 76.14
N LEU A 18 22.41 -36.86 76.92
CA LEU A 18 21.44 -35.86 76.46
C LEU A 18 22.01 -34.93 75.38
N ILE A 19 23.25 -34.48 75.54
CA ILE A 19 23.93 -33.61 74.57
C ILE A 19 24.23 -34.38 73.29
N VAL A 20 24.75 -35.60 73.38
CA VAL A 20 24.99 -36.48 72.23
C VAL A 20 23.68 -36.86 71.55
N GLY A 21 22.63 -37.18 72.31
CA GLY A 21 21.30 -37.46 71.78
C GLY A 21 20.68 -36.25 71.06
N ALA A 22 20.78 -35.06 71.64
CA ALA A 22 20.35 -33.81 71.01
C ALA A 22 21.16 -33.52 69.74
N LEU A 23 22.48 -33.74 69.77
CA LEU A 23 23.35 -33.54 68.61
C LEU A 23 23.05 -34.52 67.48
N VAL A 24 22.76 -35.79 67.80
CA VAL A 24 22.32 -36.80 66.83
C VAL A 24 20.95 -36.45 66.26
N CYS A 25 20.00 -35.98 67.07
CA CYS A 25 18.70 -35.50 66.60
C CYS A 25 18.83 -34.28 65.67
N VAL A 26 19.67 -33.31 66.02
CA VAL A 26 19.94 -32.15 65.16
C VAL A 26 20.60 -32.59 63.85
N LEU A 27 21.58 -33.49 63.91
CA LEU A 27 22.26 -34.00 62.73
C LEU A 27 21.30 -34.79 61.81
N PHE A 28 20.42 -35.60 62.40
CA PHE A 28 19.34 -36.29 61.67
C PHE A 28 18.38 -35.30 61.00
N LEU A 29 18.00 -34.23 61.70
CA LEU A 29 17.12 -33.19 61.17
C LEU A 29 17.78 -32.39 60.03
N VAL A 30 19.08 -32.11 60.13
CA VAL A 30 19.87 -31.47 59.06
C VAL A 30 19.94 -32.38 57.82
N VAL A 31 20.20 -33.68 57.99
CA VAL A 31 20.21 -34.64 56.87
C VAL A 31 18.84 -34.75 56.21
N LEU A 32 17.75 -34.73 57.00
CA LEU A 32 16.38 -34.69 56.46
C LEU A 32 16.12 -33.42 55.66
N LEU A 33 16.45 -32.24 56.21
CA LEU A 33 16.30 -30.96 55.50
C LEU A 33 17.12 -30.92 54.21
N GLN A 34 18.35 -31.44 54.22
CA GLN A 34 19.18 -31.53 53.03
C GLN A 34 18.56 -32.46 51.97
N LYS A 35 17.95 -33.57 52.38
CA LYS A 35 17.28 -34.51 51.47
C LYS A 35 15.96 -33.95 50.91
N TYR A 36 15.27 -33.09 51.67
CA TYR A 36 14.01 -32.46 51.26
C TYR A 36 14.20 -31.19 50.44
N TYR A 37 15.41 -30.61 50.44
CA TYR A 37 15.71 -29.41 49.66
C TYR A 37 16.27 -29.78 48.28
N ILE A 38 15.42 -29.70 47.26
CA ILE A 38 15.79 -30.03 45.88
C ILE A 38 16.24 -28.74 45.18
N LYS A 39 17.45 -28.74 44.63
CA LYS A 39 18.01 -27.63 43.85
C LYS A 39 17.78 -27.88 42.36
N VAL A 40 17.36 -26.84 41.63
CA VAL A 40 17.19 -26.88 40.17
C VAL A 40 18.02 -25.79 39.49
N GLY A 41 18.47 -26.09 38.27
CA GLY A 41 19.14 -25.13 37.41
C GLY A 41 18.18 -24.10 36.81
N PRO A 42 18.69 -23.08 36.10
CA PRO A 42 17.86 -22.08 35.43
C PRO A 42 17.14 -22.60 34.17
N ASP A 43 17.57 -23.75 33.64
CA ASP A 43 17.00 -24.42 32.47
C ASP A 43 15.74 -25.25 32.79
N ARG A 44 15.49 -25.52 34.07
CA ARG A 44 14.38 -26.37 34.53
C ARG A 44 13.67 -25.75 35.72
N ALA A 45 12.35 -25.82 35.73
CA ALA A 45 11.55 -25.51 36.90
C ALA A 45 11.23 -26.77 37.71
N ILE A 46 11.18 -26.64 39.03
CA ILE A 46 10.57 -27.66 39.89
C ILE A 46 9.13 -27.27 40.16
N VAL A 47 8.22 -28.20 39.89
CA VAL A 47 6.80 -28.07 40.20
C VAL A 47 6.49 -29.03 41.34
N ARG A 48 6.04 -28.52 42.49
CA ARG A 48 5.51 -29.35 43.56
C ARG A 48 3.99 -29.40 43.47
N SER A 49 3.41 -30.58 43.72
CA SER A 49 1.97 -30.81 43.82
C SER A 49 1.65 -31.60 45.08
N GLY A 50 0.49 -31.37 45.69
CA GLY A 50 0.05 -32.07 46.91
C GLY A 50 -0.51 -31.13 47.98
N ARG A 51 -0.25 -31.43 49.26
CA ARG A 51 -0.73 -30.61 50.38
C ARG A 51 -0.09 -29.21 50.32
N GLY A 52 -0.92 -28.19 50.07
CA GLY A 52 -0.50 -26.80 49.86
C GLY A 52 -0.71 -26.26 48.44
N GLY A 53 -1.21 -27.09 47.51
CA GLY A 53 -1.48 -26.70 46.12
C GLY A 53 -0.27 -26.92 45.20
N VAL A 54 -0.41 -26.47 43.94
CA VAL A 54 0.68 -26.49 42.95
C VAL A 54 1.52 -25.22 43.09
N GLU A 55 2.83 -25.38 43.10
CA GLU A 55 3.78 -24.26 43.13
C GLU A 55 4.99 -24.59 42.27
N ALA A 56 5.44 -23.60 41.48
CA ALA A 56 6.52 -23.76 40.53
C ALA A 56 7.59 -22.70 40.74
N VAL A 57 8.86 -23.11 40.79
CA VAL A 57 10.00 -22.20 40.96
C VAL A 57 11.13 -22.57 40.01
N CYS A 58 11.81 -21.56 39.46
CA CYS A 58 12.95 -21.69 38.56
C CYS A 58 14.21 -21.09 39.22
N GLY A 59 15.37 -21.75 39.04
CA GLY A 59 16.68 -21.25 39.50
C GLY A 59 16.86 -21.15 41.03
N GLN A 60 15.86 -21.54 41.82
CA GLN A 60 15.94 -21.60 43.28
C GLN A 60 15.62 -23.02 43.75
N GLY A 61 16.12 -23.39 44.94
CA GLY A 61 15.77 -24.67 45.54
C GLY A 61 14.43 -24.60 46.27
N MET A 62 13.67 -25.68 46.20
CA MET A 62 12.35 -25.81 46.83
C MET A 62 12.36 -26.95 47.86
N MET A 63 11.71 -26.72 48.99
CA MET A 63 11.51 -27.77 50.00
C MET A 63 10.31 -28.64 49.63
N VAL A 64 10.55 -29.93 49.44
CA VAL A 64 9.53 -30.91 49.07
C VAL A 64 9.50 -32.02 50.12
N ILE A 65 8.35 -32.21 50.77
CA ILE A 65 8.16 -33.26 51.77
C ILE A 65 7.53 -34.49 51.09
N PRO A 66 8.30 -35.55 50.80
CA PRO A 66 7.86 -36.65 49.92
C PRO A 66 6.65 -37.44 50.43
N LEU A 67 6.31 -37.33 51.74
CA LEU A 67 5.16 -38.00 52.32
C LEU A 67 3.82 -37.38 51.88
N ILE A 68 3.79 -36.07 51.58
CA ILE A 68 2.56 -35.30 51.31
C ILE A 68 2.61 -34.49 50.01
N GLN A 69 3.77 -34.47 49.34
CA GLN A 69 4.04 -33.69 48.14
C GLN A 69 4.79 -34.55 47.12
N GLN A 70 4.38 -34.44 45.86
CA GLN A 70 5.11 -34.94 44.70
C GLN A 70 5.82 -33.77 44.03
N TYR A 71 6.95 -34.03 43.39
CA TYR A 71 7.65 -33.05 42.58
C TYR A 71 7.87 -33.57 41.16
N GLU A 72 7.80 -32.68 40.20
CA GLU A 72 8.11 -32.94 38.80
C GLU A 72 9.01 -31.83 38.26
N PHE A 73 9.80 -32.16 37.24
CA PHE A 73 10.61 -31.19 36.52
C PHE A 73 9.88 -30.74 35.25
N MET A 74 9.89 -29.44 35.04
CA MET A 74 9.38 -28.76 33.85
C MET A 74 10.56 -28.19 33.07
N ASP A 75 10.62 -28.45 31.77
CA ASP A 75 11.69 -27.98 30.89
C ASP A 75 11.33 -26.60 30.32
N LEU A 76 12.16 -25.59 30.61
CA LEU A 76 11.96 -24.19 30.20
C LEU A 76 12.71 -23.83 28.91
N THR A 77 13.36 -24.81 28.27
CA THR A 77 14.10 -24.58 27.03
C THR A 77 13.19 -24.23 25.85
N LEU A 78 13.76 -23.51 24.89
CA LEU A 78 13.11 -23.15 23.63
C LEU A 78 12.78 -24.40 22.82
N LYS A 79 11.52 -24.51 22.41
CA LYS A 79 11.03 -25.52 21.46
C LYS A 79 10.55 -24.82 20.20
N SER A 80 10.86 -25.40 19.05
CA SER A 80 10.36 -24.94 17.77
C SER A 80 9.41 -25.96 17.17
N PHE A 81 8.33 -25.48 16.55
CA PHE A 81 7.51 -26.30 15.68
C PHE A 81 7.11 -25.51 14.44
N GLU A 82 6.93 -26.24 13.35
CA GLU A 82 6.59 -25.69 12.04
C GLU A 82 5.10 -25.82 11.78
N ILE A 83 4.53 -24.77 11.17
CA ILE A 83 3.18 -24.77 10.61
C ILE A 83 3.30 -24.63 9.11
N HIS A 84 2.64 -25.54 8.40
CA HIS A 84 2.62 -25.58 6.94
C HIS A 84 1.26 -25.13 6.42
N ARG A 85 1.27 -24.19 5.48
CA ARG A 85 0.08 -23.71 4.77
C ARG A 85 0.40 -23.72 3.28
N GLU A 86 0.04 -24.81 2.60
CA GLU A 86 0.39 -25.05 1.20
C GLU A 86 -0.83 -25.48 0.37
N GLY A 87 -0.75 -25.24 -0.95
CA GLY A 87 -1.74 -25.70 -1.92
C GLY A 87 -3.12 -25.09 -1.66
N SER A 88 -4.16 -25.93 -1.59
CA SER A 88 -5.52 -25.48 -1.28
C SER A 88 -5.65 -24.86 0.12
N ALA A 89 -4.72 -25.20 1.02
CA ALA A 89 -4.58 -24.67 2.35
C ALA A 89 -3.52 -23.55 2.42
N GLY A 90 -3.14 -22.92 1.31
CA GLY A 90 -2.25 -21.76 1.32
C GLY A 90 -2.86 -20.55 2.05
N LEU A 91 -2.01 -19.59 2.39
CA LEU A 91 -2.37 -18.32 2.99
C LEU A 91 -3.02 -17.40 1.94
N ILE A 92 -4.18 -16.83 2.26
CA ILE A 92 -4.89 -15.92 1.33
C ILE A 92 -4.50 -14.49 1.67
N CYS A 93 -3.90 -13.79 0.71
CA CYS A 93 -3.47 -12.41 0.85
C CYS A 93 -4.63 -11.43 0.61
N LYS A 94 -4.39 -10.15 0.86
CA LYS A 94 -5.37 -9.08 0.66
C LYS A 94 -5.86 -8.99 -0.79
N ASP A 95 -4.94 -9.10 -1.74
CA ASP A 95 -5.17 -9.19 -3.20
C ASP A 95 -5.79 -10.50 -3.70
N ASN A 96 -6.17 -11.40 -2.77
CA ASN A 96 -6.70 -12.74 -3.04
C ASN A 96 -5.72 -13.68 -3.75
N ILE A 97 -4.44 -13.33 -3.85
CA ILE A 97 -3.40 -14.25 -4.29
C ILE A 97 -3.08 -15.19 -3.12
N ARG A 98 -2.97 -16.48 -3.42
CA ARG A 98 -2.63 -17.49 -2.44
C ARG A 98 -1.13 -17.72 -2.39
N ALA A 99 -0.58 -17.73 -1.18
CA ALA A 99 0.82 -17.98 -0.91
C ALA A 99 0.99 -19.27 -0.11
N ASP A 100 1.95 -20.09 -0.53
CA ASP A 100 2.42 -21.23 0.23
C ASP A 100 3.49 -20.75 1.22
N ILE A 101 3.29 -21.04 2.50
CA ILE A 101 4.17 -20.56 3.57
C ILE A 101 4.50 -21.66 4.58
N LYS A 102 5.75 -21.68 5.04
CA LYS A 102 6.22 -22.46 6.21
C LYS A 102 6.77 -21.50 7.24
N VAL A 103 6.20 -21.55 8.45
CA VAL A 103 6.63 -20.70 9.57
C VAL A 103 7.01 -21.57 10.75
N ALA A 104 8.24 -21.40 11.24
CA ALA A 104 8.74 -22.00 12.46
C ALA A 104 8.52 -21.05 13.64
N PHE A 105 7.76 -21.49 14.65
CA PHE A 105 7.50 -20.72 15.86
C PHE A 105 8.35 -21.20 17.01
N PHE A 106 9.02 -20.28 17.72
CA PHE A 106 9.86 -20.57 18.87
C PHE A 106 9.12 -20.25 20.17
N ILE A 107 8.66 -21.28 20.87
CA ILE A 107 7.91 -21.17 22.13
C ILE A 107 8.75 -21.70 23.29
N ARG A 108 8.60 -21.09 24.46
CA ARG A 108 8.99 -21.67 25.74
C ARG A 108 7.97 -21.35 26.82
N VAL A 109 8.05 -22.04 27.96
CA VAL A 109 7.31 -21.65 29.16
C VAL A 109 7.96 -20.40 29.76
N ALA A 110 7.15 -19.45 30.23
CA ALA A 110 7.69 -18.26 30.88
C ALA A 110 8.31 -18.58 32.25
N ASN A 111 9.32 -17.81 32.66
CA ASN A 111 10.06 -18.07 33.90
C ASN A 111 9.34 -17.52 35.16
N SER A 112 8.12 -16.99 35.01
CA SER A 112 7.32 -16.43 36.10
C SER A 112 6.68 -17.56 36.92
N PRO A 113 6.77 -17.56 38.26
CA PRO A 113 6.15 -18.59 39.11
C PRO A 113 4.65 -18.77 38.88
N ALA A 114 3.94 -17.69 38.57
CA ALA A 114 2.51 -17.71 38.31
C ALA A 114 2.18 -18.43 36.98
N GLU A 115 2.89 -18.10 35.91
CA GLU A 115 2.70 -18.68 34.58
C GLU A 115 3.13 -20.15 34.53
N MET A 116 4.24 -20.50 35.20
CA MET A 116 4.66 -21.91 35.33
C MET A 116 3.63 -22.74 36.09
N LYS A 117 3.01 -22.17 37.13
CA LYS A 117 1.94 -22.83 37.87
C LYS A 117 0.72 -23.06 36.98
N GLU A 118 0.31 -22.07 36.20
CA GLU A 118 -0.81 -22.17 35.27
C GLU A 118 -0.59 -23.28 34.22
N VAL A 119 0.60 -23.32 33.59
CA VAL A 119 0.97 -24.38 32.63
C VAL A 119 0.97 -25.76 33.30
N ALA A 120 1.50 -25.84 34.51
CA ALA A 120 1.56 -27.10 35.27
C ALA A 120 0.16 -27.61 35.64
N GLU A 121 -0.78 -26.73 35.98
CA GLU A 121 -2.16 -27.10 36.31
C GLU A 121 -2.97 -27.49 35.07
N ALA A 122 -2.76 -26.80 33.93
CA ALA A 122 -3.52 -27.04 32.70
C ALA A 122 -3.07 -28.28 31.91
N ILE A 123 -1.76 -28.51 31.80
CA ILE A 123 -1.18 -29.53 30.88
C ILE A 123 -0.36 -30.57 31.63
N GLY A 124 0.32 -30.15 32.70
CA GLY A 124 1.23 -30.98 33.49
C GLY A 124 2.72 -30.73 33.18
N ALA A 125 3.56 -30.85 34.21
CA ALA A 125 4.98 -30.47 34.15
C ALA A 125 5.80 -31.28 33.13
N LYS A 126 5.46 -32.56 32.89
CA LYS A 126 6.15 -33.40 31.90
C LYS A 126 5.72 -33.16 30.45
N ARG A 127 4.44 -32.84 30.23
CA ARG A 127 3.83 -32.74 28.89
C ARG A 127 3.99 -31.36 28.28
N CYS A 128 4.19 -30.34 29.10
CA CYS A 128 4.28 -28.95 28.65
C CYS A 128 5.35 -28.70 27.56
N SER A 129 6.45 -29.45 27.58
CA SER A 129 7.56 -29.25 26.63
C SER A 129 7.60 -30.30 25.51
N GLN A 130 6.59 -31.18 25.40
CA GLN A 130 6.48 -32.17 24.34
C GLN A 130 5.93 -31.53 23.06
N LEU A 131 6.56 -31.83 21.92
CA LEU A 131 6.22 -31.22 20.64
C LEU A 131 4.78 -31.52 20.19
N GLU A 132 4.31 -32.75 20.42
CA GLU A 132 2.96 -33.18 20.07
C GLU A 132 1.91 -32.37 20.83
N THR A 133 2.13 -32.14 22.13
CA THR A 133 1.20 -31.37 22.97
C THR A 133 1.19 -29.89 22.57
N LEU A 134 2.34 -29.31 22.23
CA LEU A 134 2.41 -27.92 21.73
C LEU A 134 1.66 -27.75 20.41
N ARG A 135 1.77 -28.71 19.49
CA ARG A 135 1.02 -28.71 18.23
C ARG A 135 -0.48 -28.80 18.49
N GLU A 136 -0.93 -29.73 19.32
CA GLU A 136 -2.36 -29.88 19.65
C GLU A 136 -2.99 -28.61 20.23
N LEU A 137 -2.23 -27.86 21.05
CA LEU A 137 -2.72 -26.66 21.73
C LEU A 137 -2.71 -25.41 20.85
N PHE A 138 -1.67 -25.24 20.04
CA PHE A 138 -1.40 -23.96 19.38
C PHE A 138 -1.58 -23.98 17.86
N ASP A 139 -1.63 -25.14 17.20
CA ASP A 139 -1.73 -25.23 15.73
C ASP A 139 -2.94 -24.45 15.20
N ALA A 140 -4.12 -24.64 15.80
CA ALA A 140 -5.33 -23.91 15.42
C ALA A 140 -5.20 -22.40 15.64
N LYS A 141 -4.65 -21.97 16.79
CA LYS A 141 -4.52 -20.55 17.14
C LYS A 141 -3.52 -19.83 16.24
N PHE A 142 -2.40 -20.47 15.94
CA PHE A 142 -1.33 -19.88 15.13
C PHE A 142 -1.70 -19.91 13.65
N SER A 143 -2.37 -20.98 13.19
CA SER A 143 -2.96 -21.03 11.85
C SER A 143 -3.98 -19.90 11.64
N GLU A 144 -4.80 -19.60 12.65
CA GLU A 144 -5.75 -18.48 12.58
C GLU A 144 -5.06 -17.12 12.59
N ALA A 145 -4.03 -16.94 13.41
CA ALA A 145 -3.22 -15.73 13.41
C ALA A 145 -2.55 -15.50 12.05
N LEU A 146 -1.95 -16.54 11.46
CA LEU A 146 -1.35 -16.46 10.12
C LEU A 146 -2.38 -16.02 9.08
N LYS A 147 -3.58 -16.61 9.06
CA LYS A 147 -4.67 -16.20 8.14
C LYS A 147 -5.08 -14.74 8.34
N THR A 148 -5.21 -14.32 9.59
CA THR A 148 -5.64 -12.96 9.96
C THR A 148 -4.63 -11.93 9.48
N VAL A 149 -3.34 -12.17 9.74
CA VAL A 149 -2.27 -11.26 9.31
C VAL A 149 -2.08 -11.32 7.80
N GLY A 150 -2.06 -12.51 7.20
CA GLY A 150 -1.90 -12.65 5.75
C GLY A 150 -2.95 -11.89 4.95
N LYS A 151 -4.20 -11.82 5.43
CA LYS A 151 -5.25 -11.07 4.75
C LYS A 151 -5.08 -9.53 4.81
N GLN A 152 -4.16 -9.02 5.63
CA GLN A 152 -3.85 -7.60 5.72
C GLN A 152 -2.79 -7.14 4.71
N PHE A 153 -1.97 -8.05 4.20
CA PHE A 153 -0.86 -7.77 3.30
C PHE A 153 -1.16 -8.23 1.86
N ASP A 154 -0.63 -7.51 0.87
CA ASP A 154 -0.61 -7.97 -0.52
C ASP A 154 0.52 -9.00 -0.71
N PHE A 155 0.44 -9.86 -1.73
CA PHE A 155 1.40 -10.95 -1.90
C PHE A 155 2.85 -10.46 -2.02
N ILE A 156 3.07 -9.37 -2.74
CA ILE A 156 4.40 -8.77 -2.95
C ILE A 156 4.97 -8.25 -1.63
N ASP A 157 4.13 -7.65 -0.77
CA ASP A 157 4.56 -7.13 0.53
C ASP A 157 5.06 -8.23 1.47
N LEU A 158 4.59 -9.46 1.32
CA LEU A 158 5.09 -10.60 2.10
C LEU A 158 6.56 -10.91 1.80
N TYR A 159 7.08 -10.52 0.62
CA TYR A 159 8.51 -10.62 0.29
C TYR A 159 9.28 -9.38 0.70
N ASP A 160 8.75 -8.20 0.36
CA ASP A 160 9.47 -6.95 0.53
C ASP A 160 9.50 -6.49 1.99
N GLN A 161 8.45 -6.81 2.77
CA GLN A 161 8.26 -6.34 4.14
C GLN A 161 8.13 -7.50 5.14
N ARG A 162 9.00 -8.52 5.01
CA ARG A 162 9.01 -9.72 5.87
C ARG A 162 9.04 -9.43 7.36
N ASP A 163 9.84 -8.44 7.79
CA ASP A 163 9.95 -8.10 9.20
C ASP A 163 8.64 -7.58 9.78
N LYS A 164 7.91 -6.75 9.03
CA LYS A 164 6.60 -6.24 9.48
C LYS A 164 5.56 -7.35 9.55
N PHE A 165 5.57 -8.26 8.57
CA PHE A 165 4.69 -9.41 8.58
C PHE A 165 4.96 -10.29 9.81
N LYS A 166 6.23 -10.54 10.13
CA LYS A 166 6.65 -11.25 11.34
C LYS A 166 6.16 -10.54 12.61
N ASP A 167 6.36 -9.24 12.73
CA ASP A 167 5.97 -8.48 13.92
C ASP A 167 4.46 -8.49 14.15
N GLU A 168 3.65 -8.37 13.09
CA GLU A 168 2.19 -8.46 13.21
C GLU A 168 1.74 -9.89 13.57
N ILE A 169 2.42 -10.94 13.10
CA ILE A 169 2.17 -12.32 13.57
C ILE A 169 2.42 -12.42 15.08
N LEU A 170 3.57 -11.94 15.56
CA LEU A 170 3.91 -11.99 16.98
C LEU A 170 2.89 -11.22 17.84
N LYS A 171 2.42 -10.08 17.35
CA LYS A 171 1.44 -9.22 18.03
C LYS A 171 0.04 -9.84 18.11
N VAL A 172 -0.43 -10.49 17.05
CA VAL A 172 -1.73 -11.17 17.05
C VAL A 172 -1.71 -12.38 17.99
N ILE A 173 -0.60 -13.11 18.06
CA ILE A 173 -0.46 -14.29 18.92
C ILE A 173 -0.22 -13.90 20.40
N GLY A 174 0.59 -12.87 20.65
CA GLY A 174 1.26 -12.61 21.94
C GLY A 174 0.39 -12.17 23.12
N THR A 175 -0.94 -12.21 23.02
CA THR A 175 -1.84 -11.75 24.09
C THR A 175 -2.33 -12.88 25.01
N ASP A 176 -2.23 -14.14 24.61
CA ASP A 176 -2.93 -15.21 25.32
C ASP A 176 -2.32 -16.59 25.04
N LEU A 177 -1.31 -17.00 25.81
CA LEU A 177 -0.64 -18.28 25.62
C LEU A 177 -0.66 -19.16 26.88
N ASN A 178 -1.58 -18.94 27.82
CA ASN A 178 -1.76 -19.78 29.03
C ASN A 178 -0.44 -20.09 29.77
N GLY A 179 0.41 -19.08 29.95
CA GLY A 179 1.72 -19.18 30.60
C GLY A 179 2.90 -19.63 29.71
N TYR A 180 2.66 -19.88 28.42
CA TYR A 180 3.72 -19.95 27.41
C TYR A 180 4.06 -18.55 26.89
N ARG A 181 5.27 -18.43 26.35
CA ARG A 181 5.77 -17.22 25.71
C ARG A 181 6.32 -17.59 24.34
N LEU A 182 5.83 -16.88 23.33
CA LEU A 182 6.40 -16.89 21.98
C LEU A 182 7.59 -15.93 21.98
N ASP A 183 8.78 -16.44 21.69
CA ASP A 183 9.99 -15.62 21.64
C ASP A 183 10.25 -15.06 20.23
N ASP A 184 10.08 -15.87 19.19
CA ASP A 184 10.24 -15.42 17.79
C ASP A 184 9.46 -16.32 16.82
N ALA A 185 9.32 -15.88 15.57
CA ALA A 185 8.78 -16.64 14.45
C ALA A 185 9.68 -16.45 13.22
N ALA A 186 10.07 -17.55 12.57
CA ALA A 186 10.88 -17.54 11.36
C ALA A 186 10.07 -18.04 10.17
N ILE A 187 10.17 -17.36 9.03
CA ILE A 187 9.52 -17.76 7.78
C ILE A 187 10.56 -18.51 6.94
N ASP A 188 10.44 -19.84 6.89
CA ASP A 188 11.40 -20.70 6.21
C ASP A 188 11.16 -20.75 4.70
N TYR A 189 9.90 -20.70 4.30
CA TYR A 189 9.47 -20.81 2.91
C TYR A 189 8.28 -19.88 2.65
N LEU A 190 8.33 -19.17 1.53
CA LEU A 190 7.25 -18.33 1.03
C LEU A 190 7.30 -18.35 -0.49
N GLU A 191 6.28 -18.92 -1.13
CA GLU A 191 6.09 -18.95 -2.58
C GLU A 191 4.64 -18.69 -2.96
N GLN A 192 4.39 -18.33 -4.21
CA GLN A 192 3.03 -18.29 -4.73
C GLN A 192 2.53 -19.72 -4.88
N THR A 193 1.29 -20.00 -4.44
CA THR A 193 0.66 -21.29 -4.72
C THR A 193 0.52 -21.48 -6.24
N PRO A 194 0.93 -22.64 -6.80
CA PRO A 194 0.78 -22.90 -8.23
C PRO A 194 -0.67 -22.83 -8.72
N LEU A 195 -0.87 -22.33 -9.95
CA LEU A 195 -2.20 -22.17 -10.57
C LEU A 195 -3.01 -23.48 -10.63
N GLU A 196 -2.35 -24.62 -10.74
CA GLU A 196 -2.98 -25.94 -10.80
C GLU A 196 -3.70 -26.32 -9.50
N MET A 197 -3.25 -25.78 -8.36
CA MET A 197 -3.82 -26.05 -7.04
C MET A 197 -4.93 -25.06 -6.66
N LEU A 198 -5.18 -24.04 -7.48
CA LEU A 198 -6.23 -23.04 -7.29
C LEU A 198 -7.52 -23.51 -7.98
N SER A 199 -8.67 -23.32 -7.31
CA SER A 199 -9.95 -23.75 -7.87
C SER A 199 -10.68 -22.58 -8.56
N PRO A 200 -10.96 -22.65 -9.87
CA PRO A 200 -11.75 -21.62 -10.56
C PRO A 200 -13.19 -21.49 -10.06
N SER A 201 -13.70 -22.49 -9.33
CA SER A 201 -15.04 -22.46 -8.75
C SER A 201 -15.12 -21.73 -7.41
N ASN A 202 -13.98 -21.45 -6.77
CA ASN A 202 -13.91 -20.67 -5.54
C ASN A 202 -13.82 -19.18 -5.88
N ILE A 203 -14.65 -18.34 -5.26
CA ILE A 203 -14.72 -16.90 -5.55
C ILE A 203 -13.37 -16.21 -5.30
N LEU A 204 -12.71 -16.52 -4.18
CA LEU A 204 -11.44 -15.89 -3.82
C LEU A 204 -10.32 -16.32 -4.77
N ASP A 205 -10.23 -17.61 -5.09
CA ASP A 205 -9.24 -18.13 -6.02
C ASP A 205 -9.50 -17.61 -7.45
N ALA A 206 -10.76 -17.46 -7.86
CA ALA A 206 -11.11 -16.90 -9.18
C ALA A 206 -10.69 -15.43 -9.30
N GLU A 207 -10.89 -14.63 -8.26
CA GLU A 207 -10.39 -13.24 -8.19
C GLU A 207 -8.86 -13.21 -8.19
N GLY A 208 -8.20 -14.09 -7.44
CA GLY A 208 -6.75 -14.25 -7.44
C GLY A 208 -6.19 -14.63 -8.82
N ILE A 209 -6.76 -15.64 -9.48
CA ILE A 209 -6.38 -16.06 -10.84
C ILE A 209 -6.55 -14.91 -11.83
N LYS A 210 -7.67 -14.17 -11.76
CA LYS A 210 -7.89 -12.98 -12.58
C LYS A 210 -6.78 -11.95 -12.35
N LYS A 211 -6.42 -11.67 -11.09
CA LYS A 211 -5.38 -10.70 -10.73
C LYS A 211 -4.00 -11.13 -11.21
N ILE A 212 -3.61 -12.39 -10.99
CA ILE A 212 -2.35 -12.97 -11.47
C ILE A 212 -2.27 -12.86 -13.00
N THR A 213 -3.37 -13.20 -13.69
CA THR A 213 -3.44 -13.13 -15.16
C THR A 213 -3.32 -11.69 -15.66
N GLU A 214 -3.98 -10.73 -15.02
CA GLU A 214 -3.87 -9.30 -15.33
C GLU A 214 -2.43 -8.81 -15.19
N LEU A 215 -1.81 -9.04 -14.02
CA LEU A 215 -0.43 -8.61 -13.75
C LEU A 215 0.56 -9.25 -14.72
N THR A 216 0.45 -10.57 -14.94
CA THR A 216 1.32 -11.30 -15.87
C THR A 216 1.13 -10.82 -17.32
N SER A 217 -0.11 -10.52 -17.72
CA SER A 217 -0.40 -10.00 -19.05
C SER A 217 0.15 -8.59 -19.25
N MET A 218 0.02 -7.72 -18.24
CA MET A 218 0.62 -6.38 -18.27
C MET A 218 2.14 -6.45 -18.42
N GLU A 219 2.82 -7.30 -17.63
CA GLU A 219 4.27 -7.47 -17.75
C GLU A 219 4.68 -8.07 -19.10
N LYS A 220 3.95 -9.04 -19.65
CA LYS A 220 4.19 -9.56 -21.01
C LYS A 220 3.99 -8.50 -22.09
N VAL A 221 3.00 -7.63 -21.94
CA VAL A 221 2.78 -6.51 -22.89
C VAL A 221 3.95 -5.53 -22.81
N LYS A 222 4.40 -5.17 -21.60
CA LYS A 222 5.59 -4.32 -21.42
C LYS A 222 6.83 -4.97 -22.02
N GLU A 223 7.07 -6.25 -21.75
CA GLU A 223 8.18 -7.03 -22.31
C GLU A 223 8.16 -7.01 -23.84
N ASN A 224 6.98 -7.22 -24.45
CA ASN A 224 6.81 -7.16 -25.90
C ASN A 224 7.05 -5.74 -26.43
N GLN A 225 6.50 -4.71 -25.76
CA GLN A 225 6.76 -3.31 -26.12
C GLN A 225 8.26 -2.98 -26.10
N PHE A 226 8.97 -3.34 -25.03
CA PHE A 226 10.43 -3.17 -24.95
C PHE A 226 11.16 -3.93 -26.06
N THR A 227 10.72 -5.14 -26.38
CA THR A 227 11.30 -5.94 -27.46
C THR A 227 11.08 -5.27 -28.82
N ARG A 228 9.88 -4.75 -29.09
CA ARG A 228 9.55 -4.05 -30.35
C ARG A 228 10.23 -2.70 -30.46
N ASP A 229 10.34 -1.96 -29.36
CA ASP A 229 11.09 -0.70 -29.33
C ASP A 229 12.58 -0.93 -29.54
N LYS A 230 13.13 -2.01 -28.97
CA LYS A 230 14.49 -2.47 -29.25
C LYS A 230 14.68 -2.83 -30.73
N GLU A 231 13.77 -3.59 -31.32
CA GLU A 231 13.82 -3.90 -32.76
C GLU A 231 13.72 -2.65 -33.63
N LYS A 232 12.82 -1.71 -33.30
CA LYS A 232 12.65 -0.45 -34.03
C LYS A 232 13.88 0.44 -33.93
N THR A 233 14.48 0.54 -32.75
CA THR A 233 15.71 1.33 -32.53
C THR A 233 16.90 0.72 -33.27
N LEU A 234 17.08 -0.60 -33.20
CA LEU A 234 18.08 -1.32 -33.99
C LEU A 234 17.86 -1.10 -35.48
N LYS A 235 16.63 -1.31 -35.99
CA LYS A 235 16.34 -1.14 -37.41
C LYS A 235 16.55 0.28 -37.89
N LYS A 236 16.26 1.29 -37.06
CA LYS A 236 16.55 2.69 -37.36
C LYS A 236 18.05 2.94 -37.45
N GLN A 237 18.83 2.41 -36.51
CA GLN A 237 20.29 2.49 -36.54
C GLN A 237 20.87 1.79 -37.77
N ASP A 238 20.33 0.62 -38.13
CA ASP A 238 20.75 -0.12 -39.33
C ASP A 238 20.49 0.68 -40.60
N VAL A 239 19.29 1.27 -40.75
CA VAL A 239 18.94 2.11 -41.90
C VAL A 239 19.84 3.35 -41.97
N GLU A 240 20.06 4.03 -40.84
CA GLU A 240 20.95 5.20 -40.78
C GLU A 240 22.39 4.83 -41.12
N ALA A 241 22.88 3.69 -40.64
CA ALA A 241 24.19 3.15 -40.99
C ALA A 241 24.28 2.81 -42.48
N GLU A 242 23.26 2.19 -43.05
CA GLU A 242 23.20 1.81 -44.47
C GLU A 242 23.13 3.04 -45.39
N GLU A 243 22.34 4.05 -45.04
CA GLU A 243 22.33 5.35 -45.73
C GLU A 243 23.72 6.02 -45.69
N THR A 244 24.40 5.95 -44.54
CA THR A 244 25.75 6.50 -44.38
C THR A 244 26.77 5.74 -45.23
N ILE A 245 26.69 4.41 -45.26
CA ILE A 245 27.54 3.56 -46.10
C ILE A 245 27.33 3.88 -47.58
N LEU A 246 26.08 3.95 -48.04
CA LEU A 246 25.75 4.28 -49.42
C LEU A 246 26.22 5.69 -49.82
N ALA A 247 26.13 6.66 -48.91
CA ALA A 247 26.64 8.01 -49.13
C ALA A 247 28.18 8.03 -49.26
N LEU A 248 28.88 7.29 -48.40
CA LEU A 248 30.34 7.13 -48.48
C LEU A 248 30.76 6.38 -49.75
N GLU A 249 30.01 5.36 -50.15
CA GLU A 249 30.28 4.58 -51.36
C GLU A 249 30.07 5.43 -52.62
N ARG A 250 29.03 6.26 -52.65
CA ARG A 250 28.85 7.27 -53.70
C ARG A 250 30.02 8.24 -53.75
N GLN A 251 30.47 8.77 -52.61
CA GLN A 251 31.65 9.65 -52.56
C GLN A 251 32.91 8.94 -53.06
N ARG A 252 33.09 7.65 -52.71
CA ARG A 252 34.21 6.84 -53.19
C ARG A 252 34.16 6.67 -54.71
N VAL A 253 33.00 6.34 -55.28
CA VAL A 253 32.84 6.19 -56.74
C VAL A 253 33.06 7.52 -57.46
N GLU A 254 32.49 8.62 -56.97
CA GLU A 254 32.72 9.96 -57.53
C GLU A 254 34.20 10.35 -57.48
N ALA A 255 34.91 10.03 -56.39
CA ALA A 255 36.35 10.28 -56.27
C ALA A 255 37.19 9.42 -57.24
N VAL A 256 36.85 8.14 -57.40
CA VAL A 256 37.53 7.22 -58.34
C VAL A 256 37.32 7.66 -59.79
N GLU A 257 36.08 8.00 -60.17
CA GLU A 257 35.76 8.50 -61.51
C GLU A 257 36.46 9.84 -61.79
N LYS A 258 36.51 10.74 -60.80
CA LYS A 258 37.25 12.00 -60.91
C LYS A 258 38.75 11.76 -61.11
N GLN A 259 39.34 10.84 -60.34
CA GLN A 259 40.74 10.46 -60.48
C GLN A 259 41.02 9.84 -61.86
N GLN A 260 40.15 8.95 -62.36
CA GLN A 260 40.27 8.39 -63.70
C GLN A 260 40.18 9.46 -64.78
N ARG A 261 39.26 10.41 -64.65
CA ARG A 261 39.13 11.54 -65.58
C ARG A 261 40.40 12.42 -65.57
N GLU A 262 40.95 12.73 -64.40
CA GLU A 262 42.21 13.49 -64.28
C GLU A 262 43.39 12.73 -64.90
N ILE A 263 43.51 11.43 -64.67
CA ILE A 263 44.55 10.58 -65.30
C ILE A 263 44.38 10.54 -66.83
N ALA A 264 43.14 10.41 -67.33
CA ALA A 264 42.86 10.41 -68.76
C ALA A 264 43.19 11.76 -69.40
N GLU A 265 42.91 12.87 -68.72
CA GLU A 265 43.23 14.21 -69.20
C GLU A 265 44.75 14.47 -69.22
N ILE A 266 45.45 14.11 -68.14
CA ILE A 266 46.92 14.22 -68.06
C ILE A 266 47.58 13.36 -69.14
N SER A 267 47.19 12.09 -69.26
CA SER A 267 47.75 11.19 -70.28
C SER A 267 47.48 11.67 -71.70
N SER A 268 46.30 12.21 -71.99
CA SER A 268 45.98 12.81 -73.29
C SER A 268 46.82 14.06 -73.57
N ARG A 269 47.06 14.90 -72.56
CA ARG A 269 47.91 16.09 -72.67
C ARG A 269 49.38 15.73 -72.91
N GLU A 270 49.90 14.76 -72.17
CA GLU A 270 51.27 14.26 -72.34
C GLU A 270 51.46 13.57 -73.69
N GLN A 271 50.49 12.77 -74.16
CA GLN A 271 50.54 12.17 -75.50
C GLN A 271 50.52 13.21 -76.62
N ALA A 272 49.69 14.25 -76.50
CA ALA A 272 49.65 15.35 -77.45
C ALA A 272 50.97 16.15 -77.46
N ALA A 273 51.55 16.41 -76.30
CA ALA A 273 52.87 17.05 -76.18
C ALA A 273 53.99 16.19 -76.78
N ALA A 274 54.02 14.89 -76.46
CA ALA A 274 54.99 13.95 -77.01
C ALA A 274 54.85 13.75 -78.53
N ALA A 275 53.63 13.81 -79.06
CA ALA A 275 53.39 13.79 -80.51
C ALA A 275 53.90 15.07 -81.18
N LYS A 276 53.65 16.23 -80.58
CA LYS A 276 54.15 17.52 -81.09
C LYS A 276 55.69 17.54 -81.14
N VAL A 277 56.36 17.11 -80.07
CA VAL A 277 57.82 17.03 -80.03
C VAL A 277 58.36 16.02 -81.05
N ARG A 278 57.68 14.87 -81.23
CA ARG A 278 58.05 13.88 -82.26
C ARG A 278 57.97 14.45 -83.68
N GLU A 279 56.91 15.19 -84.00
CA GLU A 279 56.77 15.82 -85.32
C GLU A 279 57.75 16.99 -85.52
N GLU A 280 58.08 17.75 -84.46
CA GLU A 280 59.13 18.79 -84.52
C GLU A 280 60.51 18.18 -84.79
N GLN A 281 60.88 17.10 -84.09
CA GLN A 281 62.14 16.39 -84.32
C GLN A 281 62.18 15.74 -85.72
N ARG A 282 61.06 15.23 -86.22
CA ARG A 282 60.96 14.70 -87.59
C ARG A 282 61.15 15.80 -88.65
N LEU A 283 60.55 16.97 -88.45
CA LEU A 283 60.73 18.12 -89.34
C LEU A 283 62.19 18.57 -89.38
N GLU A 284 62.88 18.57 -88.24
CA GLU A 284 64.30 18.91 -88.14
C GLU A 284 65.19 17.89 -88.87
N ALA A 285 64.92 16.60 -88.71
CA ALA A 285 65.62 15.52 -89.43
C ALA A 285 65.41 15.58 -90.95
N GLU A 286 64.18 15.81 -91.41
CA GLU A 286 63.87 15.95 -92.84
C GLU A 286 64.50 17.21 -93.43
N ARG A 287 64.53 18.33 -92.70
CA ARG A 287 65.24 19.55 -93.13
C ARG A 287 66.73 19.29 -93.30
N ALA A 288 67.37 18.67 -92.30
CA ALA A 288 68.80 18.33 -92.39
C ALA A 288 69.08 17.42 -93.60
N ARG A 289 68.23 16.42 -93.82
CA ARG A 289 68.33 15.51 -94.97
C ARG A 289 68.22 16.26 -96.30
N ILE A 290 67.19 17.10 -96.48
CA ILE A 290 66.98 17.88 -97.69
C ILE A 290 68.19 18.78 -97.96
N THR A 291 68.71 19.48 -96.95
CA THR A 291 69.90 20.32 -97.11
C THR A 291 71.11 19.51 -97.56
N THR A 292 71.34 18.32 -96.99
CA THR A 292 72.41 17.43 -97.48
C THR A 292 72.16 16.90 -98.89
N GLU A 293 70.92 16.57 -99.26
CA GLU A 293 70.57 16.12 -100.62
C GLU A 293 70.76 17.25 -101.65
N GLU A 294 70.40 18.49 -101.30
CA GLU A 294 70.65 19.68 -102.12
C GLU A 294 72.15 19.93 -102.32
N GLU A 295 72.96 19.85 -101.25
CA GLU A 295 74.41 20.01 -101.35
C GLU A 295 75.08 18.91 -102.19
N ILE A 296 74.65 17.65 -102.05
CA ILE A 296 75.12 16.52 -102.87
C ILE A 296 74.70 16.72 -104.33
N GLY A 297 73.44 17.11 -104.58
CA GLY A 297 72.92 17.37 -105.93
C GLY A 297 73.69 18.48 -106.64
N ILE A 298 74.00 19.58 -105.94
CA ILE A 298 74.82 20.69 -106.48
C ILE A 298 76.25 20.20 -106.77
N ALA A 299 76.83 19.36 -105.91
CA ALA A 299 78.17 18.80 -106.12
C ALA A 299 78.23 17.83 -107.32
N GLU A 300 77.22 16.97 -107.49
CA GLU A 300 77.09 16.08 -108.65
C GLU A 300 76.87 16.84 -109.96
N GLU A 301 76.02 17.87 -109.95
CA GLU A 301 75.79 18.69 -111.14
C GLU A 301 77.06 19.45 -111.54
N ASN A 302 77.81 20.00 -110.56
CA ASN A 302 79.11 20.63 -110.80
C ASN A 302 80.14 19.64 -111.38
N LYS A 303 80.18 18.39 -110.88
CA LYS A 303 81.03 17.33 -111.43
C LYS A 303 80.63 16.98 -112.86
N GLY A 304 79.33 16.86 -113.15
CA GLY A 304 78.79 16.63 -114.49
C GLY A 304 79.17 17.75 -115.45
N ARG A 305 79.12 19.01 -114.99
CA ARG A 305 79.52 20.19 -115.76
C ARG A 305 81.02 20.17 -116.10
N GLN A 306 81.88 19.78 -115.16
CA GLN A 306 83.33 19.65 -115.41
C GLN A 306 83.65 18.54 -116.42
N ILE A 307 82.97 17.39 -116.33
CA ILE A 307 83.12 16.28 -117.28
C ILE A 307 82.64 16.71 -118.68
N LEU A 308 81.52 17.42 -118.78
CA LEU A 308 80.99 17.93 -120.05
C LEU A 308 81.93 18.93 -120.72
N VAL A 309 82.55 19.85 -119.95
CA VAL A 309 83.55 20.80 -120.46
C VAL A 309 84.81 20.07 -120.95
N ALA A 310 85.24 19.01 -120.26
CA ALA A 310 86.35 18.18 -120.71
C ALA A 310 86.02 17.40 -122.00
N LEU A 311 84.81 16.84 -122.11
CA LEU A 311 84.35 16.14 -123.32
C LEU A 311 84.25 17.09 -124.52
N ARG A 312 83.64 18.28 -124.32
CA ARG A 312 83.49 19.31 -125.36
C ARG A 312 84.82 19.88 -125.84
N ASN A 313 85.83 19.98 -124.96
CA ASN A 313 87.18 20.40 -125.37
C ASN A 313 87.87 19.32 -126.20
N LYS A 314 87.64 18.03 -125.91
CA LYS A 314 88.14 16.90 -126.73
C LYS A 314 87.45 16.85 -128.11
N GLU A 315 86.13 17.02 -128.14
CA GLU A 315 85.36 17.09 -129.40
C GLU A 315 85.77 18.27 -130.29
N LYS A 316 86.12 19.43 -129.70
CA LYS A 316 86.62 20.59 -130.46
C LYS A 316 87.99 20.33 -131.10
N THR A 317 88.89 19.60 -130.44
CA THR A 317 90.17 19.21 -131.05
C THR A 317 90.00 18.20 -132.18
N ASP A 318 89.08 17.24 -132.01
CA ASP A 318 88.82 16.20 -133.03
C ASP A 318 88.07 16.76 -134.26
N ALA A 319 87.20 17.75 -134.06
CA ALA A 319 86.48 18.43 -135.15
C ALA A 319 87.39 19.31 -136.04
N VAL A 320 88.42 19.94 -135.48
CA VAL A 320 89.32 20.85 -136.23
C VAL A 320 90.28 20.07 -137.16
N GLU A 321 90.64 18.83 -136.80
CA GLU A 321 91.44 17.93 -137.65
C GLU A 321 90.59 17.32 -138.79
N LEU A 322 89.32 16.98 -138.52
CA LEU A 322 88.38 16.42 -139.51
C LEU A 322 87.88 17.47 -140.52
N GLU A 323 87.70 18.73 -140.13
CA GLU A 323 87.21 19.81 -141.00
C GLU A 323 88.27 20.31 -142.01
N ARG A 324 89.56 20.08 -141.75
CA ARG A 324 90.64 20.34 -142.73
C ARG A 324 90.67 19.32 -143.87
N VAL A 325 90.22 18.09 -143.63
CA VAL A 325 90.26 16.98 -144.61
C VAL A 325 88.97 16.90 -145.45
N ALA A 326 87.83 17.37 -144.92
CA ALA A 326 86.56 17.44 -145.65
C ALA A 326 86.50 18.60 -146.66
N ARG A 327 87.11 19.76 -146.33
CA ARG A 327 87.14 20.93 -147.24
C ARG A 327 87.88 20.69 -148.56
N ASP A 328 88.83 19.75 -148.60
CA ASP A 328 89.58 19.40 -149.81
C ASP A 328 88.86 18.37 -150.69
N ARG A 329 87.83 17.67 -150.18
CA ARG A 329 87.05 16.66 -150.94
C ARG A 329 85.72 17.19 -151.49
N ASP A 330 85.14 18.22 -150.88
CA ASP A 330 83.81 18.74 -151.25
C ASP A 330 83.82 19.75 -152.42
N LEU A 331 84.99 20.04 -153.01
CA LEU A 331 85.14 20.91 -154.18
C LEU A 331 84.98 20.19 -155.54
N GLU A 332 84.83 18.86 -155.58
CA GLU A 332 84.65 18.10 -156.84
C GLU A 332 83.26 17.46 -157.03
N ALA A 333 82.37 17.51 -156.03
CA ALA A 333 81.09 16.79 -156.05
C ALA A 333 79.83 17.68 -155.93
N THR A 334 79.92 18.95 -156.33
CA THR A 334 78.80 19.92 -156.35
C THR A 334 78.48 20.46 -157.75
N GLU A 335 78.54 19.60 -158.77
CA GLU A 335 77.84 19.82 -160.04
C GLU A 335 77.25 18.51 -160.56
N ARG A 336 76.02 18.18 -160.15
CA ARG A 336 74.99 17.50 -160.97
C ARG A 336 73.88 16.89 -160.12
N LEU A 337 72.65 17.34 -160.35
CA LEU A 337 71.38 16.75 -159.89
C LEU A 337 70.86 17.26 -158.54
N ARG A 338 70.10 18.34 -158.67
CA ARG A 338 68.89 18.60 -157.90
C ARG A 338 67.71 18.42 -158.89
N VAL A 339 66.76 17.49 -158.65
CA VAL A 339 65.32 17.51 -159.11
C VAL A 339 64.51 16.29 -158.58
N VAL A 340 63.46 16.63 -157.82
CA VAL A 340 62.07 16.14 -157.62
C VAL A 340 61.59 14.75 -158.09
N GLY A 341 60.70 14.11 -157.28
CA GLY A 341 59.67 13.17 -157.77
C GLY A 341 58.73 12.59 -156.68
N VAL A 342 57.41 12.68 -156.90
CA VAL A 342 56.28 12.03 -156.18
C VAL A 342 55.55 11.13 -157.21
N ALA A 343 55.03 9.94 -156.84
CA ALA A 343 53.78 9.33 -157.38
C ALA A 343 53.50 7.87 -156.88
N GLU A 344 52.28 7.67 -156.35
CA GLU A 344 51.22 6.67 -156.68
C GLU A 344 51.24 5.11 -156.43
N VAL A 345 50.09 4.65 -155.87
CA VAL A 345 49.16 3.55 -156.29
C VAL A 345 49.48 2.07 -155.96
N GLU A 346 48.50 1.36 -155.37
CA GLU A 346 47.83 0.19 -156.02
C GLU A 346 46.55 -0.32 -155.31
N LYS A 347 45.65 -0.86 -156.14
CA LYS A 347 44.26 -1.32 -155.98
C LYS A 347 44.25 -2.75 -156.60
N GLU A 348 43.68 -3.82 -156.05
CA GLU A 348 42.30 -4.30 -156.26
C GLU A 348 42.30 -5.86 -156.41
N LYS A 349 41.11 -6.47 -156.25
CA LYS A 349 40.58 -7.81 -156.70
C LYS A 349 40.19 -8.78 -155.58
N ALA A 350 39.06 -9.50 -155.64
CA ALA A 350 37.97 -9.63 -156.63
C ALA A 350 36.76 -10.35 -155.99
N ILE A 351 35.58 -10.20 -156.62
CA ILE A 351 34.30 -10.88 -156.35
C ILE A 351 34.12 -12.02 -157.38
N GLU A 352 33.43 -13.11 -157.01
CA GLU A 352 32.73 -13.95 -157.98
C GLU A 352 31.35 -14.39 -157.48
N VAL A 353 30.37 -14.09 -158.33
CA VAL A 353 28.94 -14.37 -158.22
C VAL A 353 28.68 -15.55 -159.16
N GLU A 354 27.81 -16.48 -158.77
CA GLU A 354 26.53 -16.76 -159.46
C GLU A 354 26.10 -18.24 -159.29
N LYS A 355 24.77 -18.40 -159.19
CA LYS A 355 23.97 -19.63 -159.38
C LYS A 355 23.86 -20.50 -158.11
N ARG A 356 22.69 -20.58 -157.46
CA ARG A 356 21.32 -20.52 -158.00
C ARG A 356 20.26 -20.44 -156.89
N ASN A 357 19.20 -19.66 -157.18
CA ASN A 357 17.76 -19.86 -156.91
C ASN A 357 17.31 -19.93 -155.43
N ILE A 358 16.45 -19.05 -154.87
CA ILE A 358 15.18 -18.46 -155.33
C ILE A 358 14.16 -19.51 -155.79
N GLN A 359 13.46 -20.11 -154.83
CA GLN A 359 11.99 -20.27 -154.81
C GLN A 359 11.54 -20.86 -153.47
N GLU A 360 11.34 -20.03 -152.43
CA GLU A 360 10.44 -20.40 -151.32
C GLU A 360 9.88 -19.17 -150.54
N VAL A 361 9.82 -18.03 -151.23
CA VAL A 361 9.33 -16.74 -150.69
C VAL A 361 7.78 -16.69 -150.58
N ILE A 362 7.07 -17.82 -150.52
CA ILE A 362 5.57 -17.84 -150.48
C ILE A 362 5.00 -18.67 -149.32
N ARG A 363 5.77 -18.93 -148.25
CA ARG A 363 5.19 -19.47 -146.99
C ARG A 363 5.52 -18.71 -145.72
N GLU A 364 6.46 -17.78 -145.74
CA GLU A 364 7.00 -17.17 -144.52
C GLU A 364 6.23 -15.95 -144.00
N ARG A 365 5.23 -15.45 -144.74
CA ARG A 365 4.51 -14.21 -144.36
C ARG A 365 3.19 -14.40 -143.60
N VAL A 366 2.68 -15.63 -143.45
CA VAL A 366 1.37 -15.88 -142.80
C VAL A 366 1.50 -16.47 -141.39
N ALA A 367 2.67 -16.99 -141.00
CA ALA A 367 2.90 -17.52 -139.65
C ALA A 367 3.24 -16.44 -138.60
N VAL A 368 3.80 -15.30 -139.04
CA VAL A 368 4.32 -14.26 -138.13
C VAL A 368 3.24 -13.32 -137.60
N GLU A 369 2.12 -13.13 -138.33
CA GLU A 369 1.05 -12.23 -137.87
C GLU A 369 0.08 -12.87 -136.86
N ARG A 370 -0.09 -14.20 -136.88
CA ARG A 370 -1.02 -14.90 -135.97
C ARG A 370 -0.43 -15.16 -134.58
N ALA A 371 0.91 -15.31 -134.48
CA ALA A 371 1.61 -15.56 -133.21
C ALA A 371 1.77 -14.31 -132.32
N VAL A 372 1.73 -13.10 -132.91
CA VAL A 372 1.96 -11.83 -132.16
C VAL A 372 0.68 -11.34 -131.46
N VAL A 373 -0.51 -11.77 -131.91
CA VAL A 373 -1.79 -11.35 -131.32
C VAL A 373 -2.22 -12.23 -130.14
N GLU A 374 -2.03 -13.56 -130.22
CA GLU A 374 -2.38 -14.48 -129.11
C GLU A 374 -1.54 -14.21 -127.84
N GLU A 375 -0.28 -13.83 -128.00
CA GLU A 375 0.61 -13.57 -126.86
C GLU A 375 0.41 -12.18 -126.26
N GLN A 376 -0.11 -11.21 -127.03
CA GLN A 376 -0.49 -9.90 -126.50
C GLN A 376 -1.79 -9.91 -125.70
N GLU A 377 -2.74 -10.80 -125.99
CA GLU A 377 -3.96 -10.94 -125.19
C GLU A 377 -3.72 -11.67 -123.85
N ARG A 378 -2.91 -12.75 -123.82
CA ARG A 378 -2.59 -13.45 -122.56
C ARG A 378 -1.83 -12.60 -121.54
N ILE A 379 -0.97 -11.70 -122.00
CA ILE A 379 -0.22 -10.80 -121.11
C ILE A 379 -1.18 -9.76 -120.49
N LYS A 380 -2.14 -9.22 -121.26
CA LYS A 380 -3.13 -8.27 -120.74
C LYS A 380 -4.09 -8.93 -119.75
N ASP A 381 -4.54 -10.16 -120.01
CA ASP A 381 -5.44 -10.88 -119.12
C ASP A 381 -4.78 -11.24 -117.78
N THR A 382 -3.49 -11.60 -117.78
CA THR A 382 -2.75 -11.92 -116.56
C THR A 382 -2.41 -10.69 -115.72
N GLU A 383 -2.14 -9.54 -116.36
CA GLU A 383 -1.92 -8.27 -115.66
C GLU A 383 -3.20 -7.73 -115.00
N GLU A 384 -4.34 -7.77 -115.71
CA GLU A 384 -5.63 -7.32 -115.17
C GLU A 384 -6.12 -8.22 -114.02
N LEU A 385 -5.99 -9.56 -114.13
CA LEU A 385 -6.31 -10.50 -113.05
C LEU A 385 -5.41 -10.28 -111.82
N ALA A 386 -4.10 -10.13 -112.00
CA ALA A 386 -3.17 -9.90 -110.89
C ALA A 386 -3.39 -8.54 -110.19
N LYS A 387 -3.89 -7.55 -110.92
CA LYS A 387 -4.23 -6.22 -110.38
C LYS A 387 -5.55 -6.26 -109.61
N ALA A 388 -6.55 -6.98 -110.10
CA ALA A 388 -7.81 -7.22 -109.41
C ALA A 388 -7.62 -8.03 -108.11
N ASP A 389 -6.80 -9.07 -108.13
CA ASP A 389 -6.52 -9.89 -106.93
C ASP A 389 -5.73 -9.13 -105.87
N ARG A 390 -4.76 -8.28 -106.28
CA ARG A 390 -4.06 -7.39 -105.34
C ARG A 390 -5.00 -6.34 -104.76
N ALA A 391 -5.85 -5.72 -105.58
CA ALA A 391 -6.83 -4.74 -105.10
C ALA A 391 -7.82 -5.36 -104.10
N LYS A 392 -8.32 -6.56 -104.39
CA LYS A 392 -9.18 -7.34 -103.49
C LYS A 392 -8.47 -7.68 -102.18
N LYS A 393 -7.22 -8.14 -102.24
CA LYS A 393 -6.44 -8.48 -101.03
C LYS A 393 -6.16 -7.25 -100.18
N VAL A 394 -5.81 -6.11 -100.79
CA VAL A 394 -5.62 -4.84 -100.07
C VAL A 394 -6.93 -4.37 -99.42
N GLN A 395 -8.07 -4.51 -100.09
CA GLN A 395 -9.37 -4.17 -99.50
C GLN A 395 -9.78 -5.10 -98.36
N ILE A 396 -9.52 -6.40 -98.46
CA ILE A 396 -9.78 -7.36 -97.37
C ILE A 396 -8.88 -7.05 -96.19
N THR A 397 -7.57 -6.86 -96.40
CA THR A 397 -6.63 -6.54 -95.32
C THR A 397 -6.95 -5.18 -94.68
N ALA A 398 -7.38 -4.19 -95.45
CA ALA A 398 -7.83 -2.90 -94.93
C ALA A 398 -9.16 -2.99 -94.15
N ALA A 399 -10.06 -3.91 -94.53
CA ALA A 399 -11.28 -4.18 -93.79
C ALA A 399 -11.00 -4.95 -92.50
N GLU A 400 -10.08 -5.93 -92.53
CA GLU A 400 -9.62 -6.69 -91.36
C GLU A 400 -8.91 -5.78 -90.34
N THR A 401 -7.98 -4.93 -90.78
CA THR A 401 -7.31 -3.97 -89.88
C THR A 401 -8.29 -2.99 -89.24
N LYS A 402 -9.27 -2.47 -90.00
CA LYS A 402 -10.32 -1.60 -89.42
C LYS A 402 -11.22 -2.34 -88.42
N ALA A 403 -11.56 -3.60 -88.70
CA ALA A 403 -12.35 -4.41 -87.78
C ALA A 403 -11.58 -4.74 -86.50
N GLU A 404 -10.27 -5.01 -86.62
CA GLU A 404 -9.38 -5.30 -85.51
C GLU A 404 -9.10 -4.04 -84.67
N GLU A 405 -8.90 -2.88 -85.29
CA GLU A 405 -8.81 -1.58 -84.60
C GLU A 405 -10.09 -1.28 -83.82
N GLU A 406 -11.27 -1.49 -84.42
CA GLU A 406 -12.54 -1.24 -83.73
C GLU A 406 -12.78 -2.25 -82.59
N LEU A 407 -12.43 -3.52 -82.77
CA LEU A 407 -12.48 -4.54 -81.72
C LEU A 407 -11.54 -4.18 -80.55
N ILE A 408 -10.31 -3.77 -80.83
CA ILE A 408 -9.34 -3.35 -79.81
C ILE A 408 -9.83 -2.09 -79.11
N ARG A 409 -10.42 -1.14 -79.85
CA ARG A 409 -10.99 0.09 -79.28
C ARG A 409 -12.15 -0.22 -78.35
N GLN A 410 -13.09 -1.08 -78.77
CA GLN A 410 -14.25 -1.46 -77.97
C GLN A 410 -13.85 -2.30 -76.74
N THR A 411 -12.93 -3.25 -76.88
CA THR A 411 -12.45 -4.06 -75.75
C THR A 411 -11.68 -3.22 -74.75
N LYS A 412 -10.82 -2.28 -75.20
CA LYS A 412 -10.14 -1.36 -74.29
C LYS A 412 -11.09 -0.37 -73.61
N LEU A 413 -12.10 0.14 -74.31
CA LEU A 413 -13.13 0.97 -73.71
C LEU A 413 -13.93 0.19 -72.65
N ALA A 414 -14.37 -1.04 -72.96
CA ALA A 414 -15.07 -1.89 -72.02
C ALA A 414 -14.20 -2.29 -70.81
N GLN A 415 -12.90 -2.52 -71.02
CA GLN A 415 -11.94 -2.81 -69.95
C GLN A 415 -11.76 -1.58 -69.04
N ALA A 416 -11.58 -0.39 -69.63
CA ALA A 416 -11.45 0.86 -68.90
C ALA A 416 -12.73 1.21 -68.13
N GLU A 417 -13.91 0.97 -68.70
CA GLU A 417 -15.20 1.16 -68.02
C GLU A 417 -15.35 0.18 -66.85
N LYS A 418 -14.96 -1.09 -67.02
CA LYS A 418 -14.98 -2.08 -65.95
C LYS A 418 -14.02 -1.71 -64.81
N GLU A 419 -12.78 -1.35 -65.13
CA GLU A 419 -11.79 -0.91 -64.14
C GLU A 419 -12.24 0.38 -63.44
N SER A 420 -12.83 1.33 -64.16
CA SER A 420 -13.38 2.55 -63.55
C SER A 420 -14.53 2.22 -62.60
N SER A 421 -15.39 1.26 -62.94
CA SER A 421 -16.52 0.84 -62.12
C SER A 421 -16.05 0.09 -60.87
N GLU A 422 -15.02 -0.75 -61.00
CA GLU A 422 -14.37 -1.42 -59.86
C GLU A 422 -13.71 -0.42 -58.91
N LEU A 423 -13.01 0.59 -59.44
CA LEU A 423 -12.40 1.65 -58.64
C LEU A 423 -13.45 2.54 -57.96
N ILE A 424 -14.56 2.85 -58.63
CA ILE A 424 -15.68 3.57 -58.02
C ILE A 424 -16.32 2.73 -56.92
N ALA A 425 -16.53 1.44 -57.13
CA ALA A 425 -17.06 0.52 -56.12
C ALA A 425 -16.10 0.39 -54.91
N GLN A 426 -14.79 0.31 -55.15
CA GLN A 426 -13.78 0.32 -54.10
C GLN A 426 -13.77 1.65 -53.34
N LYS A 427 -13.84 2.79 -54.03
CA LYS A 427 -13.93 4.10 -53.41
C LYS A 427 -15.17 4.20 -52.51
N ILE A 428 -16.34 3.75 -52.97
CA ILE A 428 -17.57 3.74 -52.17
C ILE A 428 -17.42 2.83 -50.94
N ARG A 429 -16.80 1.65 -51.09
CA ARG A 429 -16.52 0.76 -49.95
C ARG A 429 -15.56 1.39 -48.94
N ILE A 430 -14.47 2.01 -49.40
CA ILE A 430 -13.49 2.69 -48.55
C ILE A 430 -14.13 3.89 -47.84
N GLU A 431 -14.94 4.70 -48.54
CA GLU A 431 -15.67 5.80 -47.92
C GLU A 431 -16.72 5.31 -46.91
N ALA A 432 -17.38 4.18 -47.18
CA ALA A 432 -18.34 3.58 -46.25
C ALA A 432 -17.64 2.99 -45.01
N GLU A 433 -16.51 2.30 -45.17
CA GLU A 433 -15.67 1.80 -44.08
C GLU A 433 -15.11 2.97 -43.26
N ALA A 434 -14.57 4.00 -43.90
CA ALA A 434 -14.07 5.19 -43.22
C ALA A 434 -15.17 5.93 -42.43
N LYS A 435 -16.39 6.02 -42.96
CA LYS A 435 -17.54 6.59 -42.24
C LYS A 435 -17.98 5.69 -41.08
N ARG A 436 -17.94 4.36 -41.24
CA ARG A 436 -18.25 3.41 -40.17
C ARG A 436 -17.24 3.51 -39.03
N ASP A 437 -15.94 3.55 -39.37
CA ASP A 437 -14.85 3.68 -38.41
C ASP A 437 -14.88 5.04 -37.69
N ALA A 438 -15.21 6.12 -38.41
CA ALA A 438 -15.42 7.43 -37.80
C ALA A 438 -16.59 7.42 -36.82
N ALA A 439 -17.74 6.83 -37.20
CA ALA A 439 -18.91 6.71 -36.34
C ALA A 439 -18.66 5.79 -35.13
N GLU A 440 -17.93 4.69 -35.30
CA GLU A 440 -17.53 3.81 -34.19
C GLU A 440 -16.61 4.53 -33.21
N LYS A 441 -15.62 5.28 -33.71
CA LYS A 441 -14.72 6.08 -32.87
C LYS A 441 -15.45 7.21 -32.15
N GLU A 442 -16.39 7.87 -32.80
CA GLU A 442 -17.22 8.91 -32.20
C GLU A 442 -18.17 8.33 -31.14
N THR A 443 -18.75 7.15 -31.40
CA THR A 443 -19.57 6.41 -30.43
C THR A 443 -18.73 5.95 -29.23
N ALA A 444 -17.51 5.47 -29.47
CA ALA A 444 -16.58 5.10 -28.41
C ALA A 444 -16.16 6.32 -27.59
N ALA A 445 -15.84 7.46 -28.23
CA ALA A 445 -15.48 8.70 -27.56
C ALA A 445 -16.63 9.24 -26.71
N THR A 446 -17.86 9.26 -27.24
CA THR A 446 -19.05 9.69 -26.50
C THR A 446 -19.38 8.74 -25.34
N LYS A 447 -19.22 7.42 -25.53
CA LYS A 447 -19.36 6.45 -24.44
C LYS A 447 -18.30 6.64 -23.37
N MET A 448 -17.04 6.87 -23.74
CA MET A 448 -15.95 7.15 -22.80
C MET A 448 -16.18 8.47 -22.05
N LEU A 449 -16.68 9.51 -22.72
CA LEU A 449 -17.06 10.76 -22.06
C LEU A 449 -18.22 10.56 -21.09
N ALA A 450 -19.26 9.83 -21.48
CA ALA A 450 -20.39 9.51 -20.61
C ALA A 450 -19.97 8.64 -19.40
N GLU A 451 -19.08 7.66 -19.60
CA GLU A 451 -18.49 6.86 -18.53
C GLU A 451 -17.59 7.72 -17.62
N ALA A 452 -16.82 8.65 -18.17
CA ALA A 452 -16.01 9.59 -17.40
C ALA A 452 -16.87 10.56 -16.57
N GLU A 453 -17.94 11.11 -17.15
CA GLU A 453 -18.91 11.95 -16.44
C GLU A 453 -19.65 11.16 -15.37
N SER A 454 -20.07 9.93 -15.66
CA SER A 454 -20.70 9.04 -14.68
C SER A 454 -19.73 8.69 -13.54
N ALA A 455 -18.47 8.41 -13.85
CA ALA A 455 -17.44 8.15 -12.84
C ALA A 455 -17.13 9.40 -12.01
N GLN A 456 -17.09 10.58 -12.61
CA GLN A 456 -16.89 11.85 -11.91
C GLN A 456 -18.08 12.17 -10.99
N ALA A 457 -19.32 12.00 -11.48
CA ALA A 457 -20.52 12.17 -10.68
C ALA A 457 -20.60 11.13 -9.54
N ALA A 458 -20.22 9.88 -9.81
CA ALA A 458 -20.14 8.83 -8.79
C ALA A 458 -19.04 9.12 -7.76
N ALA A 459 -17.89 9.65 -8.16
CA ALA A 459 -16.82 10.04 -7.26
C ALA A 459 -17.23 11.24 -6.37
N ILE A 460 -17.92 12.23 -6.94
CA ILE A 460 -18.49 13.35 -6.16
C ILE A 460 -19.57 12.82 -5.21
N GLY A 461 -20.48 11.97 -5.69
CA GLY A 461 -21.52 11.35 -4.86
C GLY A 461 -20.98 10.45 -3.75
N LEU A 462 -19.91 9.70 -4.00
CA LEU A 462 -19.18 8.91 -3.00
C LEU A 462 -18.47 9.81 -2.00
N ALA A 463 -17.85 10.91 -2.45
CA ALA A 463 -17.22 11.88 -1.57
C ALA A 463 -18.26 12.59 -0.69
N GLU A 464 -19.42 12.97 -1.24
CA GLU A 464 -20.54 13.53 -0.48
C GLU A 464 -21.12 12.51 0.50
N ALA A 465 -21.29 11.24 0.08
CA ALA A 465 -21.74 10.16 0.95
C ALA A 465 -20.74 9.90 2.09
N GLN A 466 -19.43 9.89 1.81
CA GLN A 466 -18.39 9.75 2.84
C GLN A 466 -18.33 10.96 3.76
N VAL A 467 -18.51 12.18 3.24
CA VAL A 467 -18.59 13.39 4.07
C VAL A 467 -19.85 13.35 4.93
N GLN A 468 -20.96 12.85 4.41
CA GLN A 468 -22.22 12.73 5.14
C GLN A 468 -22.18 11.60 6.17
N GLU A 469 -21.52 10.49 5.86
CA GLU A 469 -21.22 9.39 6.79
C GLU A 469 -20.26 9.85 7.89
N ALA A 470 -19.17 10.54 7.54
CA ALA A 470 -18.25 11.12 8.51
C ALA A 470 -18.94 12.18 9.39
N LYS A 471 -19.82 13.01 8.82
CA LYS A 471 -20.68 13.93 9.58
C LYS A 471 -21.69 13.19 10.46
N ALA A 472 -22.28 12.10 9.98
CA ALA A 472 -23.21 11.28 10.75
C ALA A 472 -22.50 10.59 11.93
N ILE A 473 -21.31 10.03 11.71
CA ILE A 473 -20.45 9.47 12.75
C ILE A 473 -19.98 10.57 13.72
N SER A 474 -19.65 11.76 13.22
CA SER A 474 -19.31 12.90 14.07
C SER A 474 -20.50 13.34 14.92
N LEU A 475 -21.69 13.45 14.33
CA LEU A 475 -22.93 13.78 15.03
C LEU A 475 -23.40 12.67 15.97
N GLU A 476 -23.15 11.41 15.64
CA GLU A 476 -23.41 10.27 16.52
C GLU A 476 -22.45 10.29 17.70
N LYS A 477 -21.15 10.55 17.46
CA LYS A 477 -20.15 10.69 18.53
C LYS A 477 -20.39 11.93 19.38
N GLU A 478 -20.75 13.06 18.78
CA GLU A 478 -21.16 14.27 19.48
C GLU A 478 -22.46 14.03 20.24
N GLY A 479 -23.45 13.36 19.65
CA GLY A 479 -24.71 13.00 20.28
C GLY A 479 -24.53 11.99 21.41
N LEU A 480 -23.62 11.02 21.27
CA LEU A 480 -23.24 10.08 22.34
C LEU A 480 -22.42 10.77 23.42
N ALA A 481 -21.53 11.69 23.06
CA ALA A 481 -20.79 12.51 24.01
C ALA A 481 -21.72 13.47 24.74
N GLU A 482 -22.67 14.10 24.08
CA GLU A 482 -23.71 14.95 24.66
C GLU A 482 -24.68 14.12 25.48
N ALA A 483 -25.06 12.92 25.06
CA ALA A 483 -25.90 12.01 25.83
C ALA A 483 -25.14 11.47 27.05
N MET A 484 -23.84 11.18 26.95
CA MET A 484 -23.00 10.82 28.08
C MET A 484 -22.80 12.01 29.02
N VAL A 485 -22.50 13.20 28.50
CA VAL A 485 -22.37 14.43 29.29
C VAL A 485 -23.70 14.80 29.92
N SER A 486 -24.82 14.61 29.24
CA SER A 486 -26.16 14.83 29.79
C SER A 486 -26.53 13.75 30.78
N ARG A 487 -26.18 12.48 30.54
CA ARG A 487 -26.36 11.39 31.50
C ARG A 487 -25.52 11.62 32.74
N GLU A 488 -24.29 12.10 32.59
CA GLU A 488 -23.41 12.37 33.72
C GLU A 488 -23.74 13.69 34.38
N LYS A 489 -24.28 14.68 33.66
CA LYS A 489 -24.91 15.88 34.25
C LYS A 489 -26.17 15.52 35.00
N TYR A 490 -27.05 14.68 34.46
CA TYR A 490 -28.27 14.22 35.12
C TYR A 490 -27.98 13.24 36.24
N SER A 491 -26.89 12.47 36.15
CA SER A 491 -26.40 11.60 37.22
C SER A 491 -25.72 12.44 38.29
N ALA A 492 -24.95 13.47 37.93
CA ALA A 492 -24.36 14.47 38.84
C ALA A 492 -25.42 15.38 39.45
N GLU A 493 -26.51 15.67 38.73
CA GLU A 493 -27.68 16.39 39.24
C GLU A 493 -28.56 15.45 40.04
N ALA A 494 -28.66 14.17 39.73
CA ALA A 494 -29.41 13.20 40.54
C ALA A 494 -28.65 12.87 41.82
N THR A 495 -27.33 12.65 41.75
CA THR A 495 -26.44 12.56 42.92
C THR A 495 -26.41 13.90 43.65
N GLY A 496 -26.29 15.01 42.96
CA GLY A 496 -26.37 16.35 43.55
C GLY A 496 -27.73 16.67 44.16
N ILE A 497 -28.84 16.22 43.60
CA ILE A 497 -30.20 16.37 44.16
C ILE A 497 -30.42 15.36 45.28
N THR A 498 -29.86 14.16 45.22
CA THR A 498 -29.97 13.17 46.32
C THR A 498 -29.09 13.58 47.49
N GLU A 499 -27.86 14.03 47.25
CA GLU A 499 -26.97 14.65 48.24
C GLU A 499 -27.54 15.97 48.73
N LYS A 500 -28.14 16.81 47.87
CA LYS A 500 -28.86 18.02 48.29
C LYS A 500 -30.17 17.69 48.98
N ALA A 501 -30.83 16.57 48.70
CA ALA A 501 -32.02 16.10 49.40
C ALA A 501 -31.64 15.42 50.71
N GLU A 502 -30.47 14.78 50.82
CA GLU A 502 -29.91 14.25 52.05
C GLU A 502 -29.33 15.36 52.91
N ALA A 503 -28.68 16.35 52.31
CA ALA A 503 -28.23 17.58 52.96
C ALA A 503 -29.42 18.46 53.31
N MET A 504 -30.46 18.55 52.46
CA MET A 504 -31.73 19.18 52.80
C MET A 504 -32.48 18.36 53.83
N LYS A 505 -32.38 17.03 53.91
CA LYS A 505 -32.97 16.21 54.98
C LYS A 505 -32.20 16.37 56.29
N LYS A 506 -30.88 16.59 56.23
CA LYS A 506 -30.05 17.00 57.36
C LYS A 506 -30.32 18.45 57.77
N LEU A 507 -30.62 19.34 56.83
CA LEU A 507 -31.03 20.73 57.06
C LEU A 507 -32.54 20.87 57.31
N ASP A 508 -33.36 19.86 57.02
CA ASP A 508 -34.82 19.83 57.25
C ASP A 508 -35.08 19.79 58.74
N GLY A 509 -34.14 19.24 59.53
CA GLY A 509 -34.11 19.44 60.98
C GLY A 509 -34.04 20.93 61.32
N VAL A 510 -33.04 21.66 60.82
CA VAL A 510 -32.85 23.09 61.15
C VAL A 510 -33.92 23.99 60.50
N GLY A 511 -34.41 23.64 59.31
CA GLY A 511 -35.41 24.37 58.54
C GLY A 511 -36.84 24.13 59.02
N LYS A 512 -37.23 22.87 59.32
CA LYS A 512 -38.50 22.59 60.01
C LYS A 512 -38.46 23.08 61.43
N GLU A 513 -37.37 22.92 62.17
CA GLU A 513 -37.33 23.47 63.53
C GLU A 513 -37.52 24.99 63.49
N HIS A 514 -36.95 25.70 62.51
CA HIS A 514 -37.15 27.15 62.39
C HIS A 514 -38.52 27.54 61.79
N GLU A 515 -39.10 26.75 60.89
CA GLU A 515 -40.47 26.94 60.39
C GLU A 515 -41.53 26.58 61.43
N GLU A 516 -41.39 25.44 62.11
CA GLU A 516 -42.21 24.99 63.26
C GLU A 516 -42.05 25.95 64.43
N PHE A 517 -40.85 26.49 64.68
CA PHE A 517 -40.62 27.54 65.68
C PHE A 517 -41.24 28.87 65.27
N LYS A 518 -41.19 29.25 63.99
CA LYS A 518 -41.84 30.47 63.49
C LYS A 518 -43.36 30.31 63.48
N LEU A 519 -43.88 29.12 63.16
CA LEU A 519 -45.28 28.76 63.21
C LEU A 519 -45.77 28.66 64.66
N SER A 520 -44.97 28.12 65.58
CA SER A 520 -45.28 28.07 67.00
C SER A 520 -45.24 29.47 67.60
N LEU A 521 -44.26 30.31 67.26
CA LEU A 521 -44.20 31.71 67.67
C LEU A 521 -45.37 32.52 67.11
N ASN A 522 -45.75 32.33 65.85
CA ASN A 522 -46.91 33.01 65.29
C ASN A 522 -48.22 32.50 65.93
N LYS A 523 -48.34 31.19 66.15
CA LYS A 523 -49.48 30.60 66.84
C LYS A 523 -49.56 31.07 68.30
N GLU A 524 -48.44 31.13 69.02
CA GLU A 524 -48.35 31.66 70.38
C GLU A 524 -48.70 33.14 70.39
N LYS A 525 -48.12 33.93 69.48
CA LYS A 525 -48.48 35.34 69.32
C LYS A 525 -49.97 35.52 69.05
N ASP A 526 -50.57 34.73 68.16
CA ASP A 526 -51.99 34.83 67.83
C ASP A 526 -52.88 34.37 68.97
N VAL A 527 -52.51 33.30 69.66
CA VAL A 527 -53.19 32.82 70.88
C VAL A 527 -53.06 33.85 71.99
N GLU A 528 -51.91 34.49 72.13
CA GLU A 528 -51.64 35.49 73.16
C GLU A 528 -52.35 36.80 72.85
N ILE A 529 -52.40 37.24 71.60
CA ILE A 529 -53.25 38.37 71.16
C ILE A 529 -54.72 38.03 71.37
N ALA A 530 -55.18 36.82 71.03
CA ALA A 530 -56.54 36.38 71.28
C ALA A 530 -56.86 36.31 72.78
N ALA A 531 -55.92 35.85 73.60
CA ALA A 531 -56.04 35.81 75.06
C ALA A 531 -56.04 37.22 75.66
N ILE A 532 -55.20 38.14 75.15
CA ILE A 532 -55.20 39.56 75.55
C ILE A 532 -56.51 40.22 75.15
N ASN A 533 -57.02 39.98 73.95
CA ASN A 533 -58.31 40.50 73.50
C ASN A 533 -59.48 39.91 74.30
N ALA A 534 -59.44 38.62 74.63
CA ALA A 534 -60.40 37.99 75.52
C ALA A 534 -60.32 38.57 76.94
N GLN A 535 -59.11 38.79 77.47
CA GLN A 535 -58.92 39.47 78.76
C GLN A 535 -59.39 40.91 78.72
N ARG A 536 -59.18 41.63 77.61
CA ARG A 536 -59.71 42.98 77.42
C ARG A 536 -61.24 42.97 77.38
N GLY A 537 -61.85 42.04 76.64
CA GLY A 537 -63.30 41.89 76.59
C GLY A 537 -63.89 41.46 77.94
N ILE A 538 -63.21 40.59 78.68
CA ILE A 538 -63.56 40.22 80.05
C ILE A 538 -63.39 41.42 80.97
N ALA A 539 -62.32 42.20 80.84
CA ALA A 539 -62.10 43.39 81.65
C ALA A 539 -63.09 44.51 81.34
N GLU A 540 -63.46 44.72 80.07
CA GLU A 540 -64.52 45.65 79.65
C GLU A 540 -65.89 45.18 80.17
N SER A 541 -66.19 43.87 80.08
CA SER A 541 -67.42 43.29 80.61
C SER A 541 -67.46 43.35 82.14
N GLN A 542 -66.36 43.04 82.82
CA GLN A 542 -66.24 43.14 84.28
C GLN A 542 -66.30 44.60 84.73
N ALA A 543 -65.67 45.54 84.03
CA ALA A 543 -65.77 46.96 84.32
C ALA A 543 -67.17 47.51 84.05
N SER A 544 -67.87 47.00 83.03
CA SER A 544 -69.28 47.31 82.78
C SER A 544 -70.19 46.75 83.86
N VAL A 545 -69.99 45.48 84.27
CA VAL A 545 -70.77 44.84 85.35
C VAL A 545 -70.49 45.52 86.69
N ILE A 546 -69.23 45.84 87.01
CA ILE A 546 -68.87 46.62 88.20
C ILE A 546 -69.44 48.04 88.09
N GLY A 547 -69.39 48.65 86.91
CA GLY A 547 -69.96 49.98 86.65
C GLY A 547 -71.48 50.01 86.84
N ASP A 548 -72.21 49.06 86.26
CA ASP A 548 -73.66 48.91 86.42
C ASP A 548 -74.04 48.53 87.85
N ALA A 549 -73.26 47.66 88.51
CA ALA A 549 -73.43 47.32 89.92
C ALA A 549 -73.20 48.51 90.85
N LEU A 550 -72.16 49.33 90.62
CA LEU A 550 -71.90 50.57 91.36
C LEU A 550 -72.95 51.65 91.07
N LYS A 551 -73.50 51.70 89.85
CA LYS A 551 -74.56 52.64 89.45
C LYS A 551 -75.92 52.28 90.03
N ALA A 552 -76.20 50.99 90.21
CA ALA A 552 -77.40 50.48 90.87
C ALA A 552 -77.28 50.47 92.40
N ALA A 553 -76.07 50.33 92.95
CA ALA A 553 -75.82 50.35 94.38
C ALA A 553 -75.94 51.77 94.95
N ARG A 554 -76.87 51.97 95.89
CA ARG A 554 -76.83 53.13 96.79
C ARG A 554 -75.78 52.89 97.86
N ILE A 555 -74.57 53.40 97.65
CA ILE A 555 -73.46 53.31 98.62
C ILE A 555 -73.47 54.59 99.45
N ASP A 556 -73.99 54.52 100.69
CA ASP A 556 -73.84 55.57 101.71
C ASP A 556 -72.48 55.40 102.40
N ILE A 557 -71.48 56.15 101.95
CA ILE A 557 -70.14 56.17 102.55
C ILE A 557 -70.16 57.15 103.73
N VAL A 558 -70.34 56.60 104.94
CA VAL A 558 -70.29 57.39 106.19
C VAL A 558 -68.85 57.38 106.72
N GLY A 559 -68.10 58.44 106.37
CA GLY A 559 -66.87 58.96 107.02
C GLY A 559 -65.82 57.98 107.61
N GLY A 560 -64.63 57.92 107.00
CA GLY A 560 -63.41 57.37 107.59
C GLY A 560 -62.34 57.02 106.55
N ASP A 561 -61.10 57.43 106.79
CA ASP A 561 -59.95 57.45 105.86
C ASP A 561 -59.69 56.15 105.08
N GLY A 562 -59.78 56.20 103.74
CA GLY A 562 -59.00 55.41 102.77
C GLY A 562 -59.05 53.87 102.75
N GLU A 563 -59.31 53.19 103.87
CA GLU A 563 -59.17 51.74 104.02
C GLU A 563 -60.20 50.96 103.19
N PHE A 564 -61.40 51.49 102.96
CA PHE A 564 -62.41 50.85 102.11
C PHE A 564 -61.96 50.75 100.64
N PHE A 565 -61.21 51.74 100.13
CA PHE A 565 -60.71 51.73 98.76
C PHE A 565 -59.52 50.75 98.59
N ASP A 566 -58.63 50.71 99.58
CA ASP A 566 -57.45 49.82 99.59
C ASP A 566 -57.83 48.34 99.75
N GLN A 567 -58.90 48.04 100.48
CA GLN A 567 -59.35 46.66 100.70
C GLN A 567 -60.07 46.09 99.46
N ILE A 568 -60.81 46.92 98.72
CA ILE A 568 -61.43 46.53 97.43
C ILE A 568 -60.36 46.37 96.34
N THR A 569 -59.38 47.27 96.26
CA THR A 569 -58.31 47.18 95.24
C THR A 569 -57.31 46.06 95.51
N SER A 570 -57.07 45.68 96.76
CA SER A 570 -56.23 44.53 97.12
C SER A 570 -56.90 43.18 96.82
N ALA A 571 -58.22 43.06 97.01
CA ALA A 571 -58.97 41.84 96.69
C ALA A 571 -58.99 41.52 95.18
N VAL A 572 -58.91 42.53 94.32
CA VAL A 572 -58.83 42.36 92.85
C VAL A 572 -57.41 42.03 92.37
N LYS A 573 -56.36 42.40 93.12
CA LYS A 573 -54.94 42.16 92.77
C LYS A 573 -54.40 40.80 93.23
N GLY A 574 -55.02 40.13 94.19
CA GLY A 574 -54.50 38.93 94.88
C GLY A 574 -54.46 37.61 94.08
N GLY A 575 -54.94 37.55 92.84
CA GLY A 575 -55.09 36.29 92.10
C GLY A 575 -53.98 35.90 91.10
N LYS A 576 -52.92 36.70 90.91
CA LYS A 576 -51.98 36.54 89.78
C LYS A 576 -50.49 36.33 90.11
N ALA A 577 -50.10 36.16 91.38
CA ALA A 577 -48.68 36.13 91.77
C ALA A 577 -48.05 34.72 91.91
N ILE A 578 -48.83 33.63 91.88
CA ILE A 578 -48.32 32.29 92.24
C ILE A 578 -47.93 31.41 91.03
N ASP A 579 -48.39 31.68 89.80
CA ASP A 579 -48.06 30.85 88.63
C ASP A 579 -46.68 31.11 87.99
N ARG A 580 -46.04 32.24 88.30
CA ARG A 580 -44.86 32.70 87.53
C ARG A 580 -43.53 32.12 88.00
N PHE A 581 -43.49 31.37 89.10
CA PHE A 581 -42.24 30.87 89.70
C PHE A 581 -41.92 29.40 89.40
N VAL A 582 -42.89 28.59 88.93
CA VAL A 582 -42.71 27.13 88.77
C VAL A 582 -42.31 26.70 87.35
N TYR A 583 -42.44 27.57 86.34
CA TYR A 583 -42.17 27.20 84.93
C TYR A 583 -40.87 27.73 84.32
N ASN A 584 -40.01 28.44 85.06
CA ASN A 584 -38.88 29.18 84.47
C ASN A 584 -37.46 28.77 84.90
N SER A 585 -37.25 27.66 85.61
CA SER A 585 -35.89 27.23 85.96
C SER A 585 -35.41 26.04 85.13
N LYS A 586 -34.72 26.33 84.02
CA LYS A 586 -33.97 25.35 83.19
C LYS A 586 -32.78 24.71 83.93
N VAL A 587 -32.31 25.30 85.03
CA VAL A 587 -31.11 24.84 85.75
C VAL A 587 -31.38 23.60 86.62
N ALA A 588 -32.63 23.33 86.99
CA ALA A 588 -33.00 22.17 87.82
C ALA A 588 -33.22 20.88 87.01
N THR A 589 -33.52 20.98 85.71
CA THR A 589 -33.72 19.81 84.84
C THR A 589 -32.38 19.23 84.35
N ASP A 590 -31.41 20.09 84.04
CA ASP A 590 -30.10 19.67 83.52
C ASP A 590 -29.24 18.89 84.55
N ILE A 591 -29.39 19.17 85.85
CA ILE A 591 -28.64 18.46 86.91
C ILE A 591 -29.17 17.04 87.15
N LYS A 592 -30.47 16.83 86.90
CA LYS A 592 -31.11 15.52 87.06
C LYS A 592 -30.61 14.54 85.98
N ASP A 593 -30.48 15.00 84.74
CA ASP A 593 -30.23 14.14 83.59
C ASP A 593 -28.74 13.80 83.37
N THR A 594 -27.81 14.56 83.97
CA THR A 594 -26.36 14.34 83.81
C THR A 594 -25.68 13.63 84.99
N PHE A 595 -26.27 13.62 86.19
CA PHE A 595 -25.57 13.12 87.39
C PHE A 595 -26.15 11.81 87.98
N PHE A 596 -27.37 11.40 87.59
CA PHE A 596 -28.03 10.23 88.19
C PHE A 596 -28.33 9.06 87.24
N ASP A 597 -28.31 9.27 85.92
CA ASP A 597 -28.49 8.20 84.94
C ASP A 597 -27.16 7.85 84.25
N GLY A 598 -26.30 7.12 84.97
CA GLY A 598 -25.07 6.54 84.43
C GLY A 598 -25.37 5.53 83.32
N ASN A 599 -25.39 6.00 82.07
CA ASN A 599 -25.79 5.19 80.93
C ASN A 599 -24.64 4.25 80.48
N ALA A 600 -24.70 2.99 80.89
CA ALA A 600 -23.68 1.97 80.62
C ALA A 600 -23.47 1.67 79.13
N ASP A 601 -24.51 1.87 78.30
CA ASP A 601 -24.42 1.64 76.85
C ASP A 601 -23.62 2.71 76.11
N TYR A 602 -23.67 3.96 76.59
CA TYR A 602 -22.83 5.05 76.09
C TYR A 602 -21.36 4.84 76.44
N PHE A 603 -21.07 4.38 77.66
CA PHE A 603 -19.70 4.02 78.06
C PHE A 603 -19.16 2.86 77.22
N ARG A 604 -19.98 1.83 76.96
CA ARG A 604 -19.59 0.67 76.16
C ARG A 604 -19.22 1.04 74.72
N SER A 605 -20.04 1.87 74.04
CA SER A 605 -19.77 2.26 72.65
C SER A 605 -18.46 3.06 72.53
N GLN A 606 -18.20 3.95 73.49
CA GLN A 606 -16.95 4.71 73.55
C GLN A 606 -15.73 3.82 73.78
N VAL A 607 -15.83 2.81 74.66
CA VAL A 607 -14.74 1.84 74.89
C VAL A 607 -14.48 0.96 73.65
N GLU A 608 -15.53 0.53 72.93
CA GLU A 608 -15.39 -0.26 71.69
C GLU A 608 -14.74 0.53 70.55
N GLU A 609 -15.13 1.81 70.39
CA GLU A 609 -14.52 2.73 69.42
C GLU A 609 -13.04 2.97 69.74
N LEU A 610 -12.70 3.20 71.01
CA LEU A 610 -11.33 3.42 71.46
C LEU A 610 -10.46 2.16 71.31
N ILE A 611 -10.97 0.95 71.59
CA ILE A 611 -10.23 -0.32 71.35
C ILE A 611 -9.86 -0.44 69.86
N GLY A 612 -10.79 -0.09 68.97
CA GLY A 612 -10.56 -0.05 67.53
C GLY A 612 -9.50 0.97 67.12
N GLN A 613 -9.53 2.19 67.67
CA GLN A 613 -8.54 3.24 67.36
C GLN A 613 -7.11 2.88 67.76
N PHE A 614 -6.93 2.14 68.86
CA PHE A 614 -5.60 1.72 69.34
C PHE A 614 -5.13 0.36 68.77
N GLY A 615 -5.88 -0.25 67.85
CA GLY A 615 -5.50 -1.49 67.16
C GLY A 615 -5.34 -2.70 68.08
N LEU A 616 -6.05 -2.73 69.21
CA LEU A 616 -5.98 -3.81 70.18
C LEU A 616 -6.94 -4.94 69.78
N ASP A 617 -6.41 -6.15 69.57
CA ASP A 617 -7.22 -7.32 69.24
C ASP A 617 -8.11 -7.75 70.41
N THR A 618 -9.41 -7.92 70.15
CA THR A 618 -10.48 -8.21 71.13
C THR A 618 -10.15 -9.41 72.02
N ASP A 619 -9.42 -10.39 71.51
CA ASP A 619 -9.02 -11.59 72.25
C ASP A 619 -7.88 -11.32 73.25
N GLY A 620 -7.04 -10.31 73.03
CA GLY A 620 -5.93 -9.94 73.91
C GLY A 620 -6.31 -9.00 75.06
N VAL A 621 -7.48 -8.36 74.99
CA VAL A 621 -7.95 -7.39 76.01
C VAL A 621 -9.09 -7.90 76.88
N LYS A 622 -9.75 -9.01 76.51
CA LYS A 622 -10.91 -9.55 77.25
C LYS A 622 -10.61 -9.95 78.71
N ASP A 623 -9.37 -10.34 79.00
CA ASP A 623 -8.93 -10.79 80.32
C ASP A 623 -8.39 -9.67 81.23
N LEU A 624 -8.24 -8.46 80.70
CA LEU A 624 -7.86 -7.28 81.47
C LEU A 624 -9.07 -6.70 82.20
N SER A 625 -8.85 -6.11 83.38
CA SER A 625 -9.85 -5.26 84.01
C SER A 625 -10.02 -3.96 83.22
N ILE A 626 -11.18 -3.32 83.30
CA ILE A 626 -11.45 -2.06 82.60
C ILE A 626 -10.46 -0.97 83.02
N ALA A 627 -10.08 -0.91 84.31
CA ALA A 627 -9.03 -0.01 84.77
C ALA A 627 -7.65 -0.35 84.17
N ALA A 628 -7.28 -1.63 84.07
CA ALA A 628 -6.01 -2.05 83.47
C ALA A 628 -5.97 -1.80 81.95
N LEU A 629 -7.13 -1.93 81.28
CA LEU A 629 -7.28 -1.64 79.86
C LEU A 629 -7.10 -0.13 79.59
N ILE A 630 -7.82 0.72 80.33
CA ILE A 630 -7.70 2.17 80.20
C ILE A 630 -6.27 2.63 80.54
N ALA A 631 -5.64 2.07 81.57
CA ALA A 631 -4.25 2.36 81.91
C ALA A 631 -3.26 1.97 80.80
N LYS A 632 -3.47 0.81 80.16
CA LYS A 632 -2.66 0.38 79.00
C LYS A 632 -2.83 1.33 77.81
N MET A 633 -4.05 1.81 77.56
CA MET A 633 -4.35 2.76 76.48
C MET A 633 -3.79 4.15 76.77
N MET A 634 -3.82 4.62 78.03
CA MET A 634 -3.16 5.86 78.43
C MET A 634 -1.63 5.81 78.19
N GLY A 635 -1.02 4.64 78.39
CA GLY A 635 0.41 4.43 78.08
C GLY A 635 0.73 4.40 76.59
N MET A 636 -0.24 4.07 75.74
CA MET A 636 -0.13 4.08 74.27
C MET A 636 -0.53 5.42 73.64
N ALA A 637 -1.27 6.27 74.36
CA ALA A 637 -1.72 7.57 73.88
C ALA A 637 -0.56 8.55 73.68
N SER A 638 -0.46 9.11 72.47
CA SER A 638 0.58 10.04 72.05
C SER A 638 0.22 11.52 72.27
N THR A 639 -1.05 11.86 72.45
CA THR A 639 -1.56 13.22 72.66
C THR A 639 -2.21 13.40 74.04
N ASP A 640 -2.03 14.57 74.65
CA ASP A 640 -2.54 14.86 76.00
C ASP A 640 -4.07 14.96 76.05
N ASP A 641 -4.73 15.34 74.95
CA ASP A 641 -6.20 15.37 74.86
C ASP A 641 -6.81 13.97 74.99
N VAL A 642 -6.19 12.96 74.38
CA VAL A 642 -6.65 11.57 74.46
C VAL A 642 -6.40 11.00 75.86
N ARG A 643 -5.31 11.40 76.51
CA ARG A 643 -5.05 11.04 77.93
C ARG A 643 -6.10 11.65 78.86
N ASN A 644 -6.51 12.89 78.62
CA ASN A 644 -7.56 13.55 79.41
C ASN A 644 -8.92 12.87 79.22
N GLN A 645 -9.26 12.46 77.99
CA GLN A 645 -10.46 11.67 77.71
C GLN A 645 -10.44 10.30 78.40
N LEU A 646 -9.31 9.59 78.36
CA LEU A 646 -9.14 8.30 79.04
C LEU A 646 -9.18 8.43 80.57
N THR A 647 -8.69 9.55 81.12
CA THR A 647 -8.78 9.85 82.57
C THR A 647 -10.21 10.15 83.00
N SER A 648 -10.98 10.85 82.15
CA SER A 648 -12.42 11.06 82.35
C SER A 648 -13.18 9.73 82.30
N LEU A 649 -12.86 8.84 81.34
CA LEU A 649 -13.47 7.51 81.24
C LEU A 649 -13.12 6.61 82.43
N LEU A 650 -11.90 6.70 82.96
CA LEU A 650 -11.52 5.99 84.18
C LEU A 650 -12.36 6.46 85.39
N SER A 651 -12.64 7.77 85.45
CA SER A 651 -13.45 8.37 86.52
C SER A 651 -14.92 7.94 86.41
N ILE A 652 -15.47 7.89 85.19
CA ILE A 652 -16.83 7.37 84.92
C ILE A 652 -16.92 5.87 85.22
N ALA A 653 -15.89 5.09 84.88
CA ALA A 653 -15.84 3.68 85.22
C ALA A 653 -15.79 3.45 86.74
N ALA A 654 -15.09 4.32 87.48
CA ALA A 654 -15.00 4.27 88.93
C ALA A 654 -16.33 4.64 89.60
N THR A 655 -17.03 5.68 89.11
CA THR A 655 -18.35 6.06 89.62
C THR A 655 -19.42 5.01 89.29
N ALA A 656 -19.31 4.34 88.13
CA ALA A 656 -20.17 3.22 87.76
C ALA A 656 -19.80 1.89 88.44
N ASN A 657 -18.73 1.85 89.23
CA ASN A 657 -18.24 0.67 89.96
C ASN A 657 -17.95 -0.55 89.06
N VAL A 658 -17.44 -0.30 87.85
CA VAL A 658 -17.12 -1.33 86.85
C VAL A 658 -15.61 -1.48 86.60
N THR A 659 -14.77 -0.71 87.28
CA THR A 659 -13.30 -0.69 87.10
C THR A 659 -12.62 -2.05 87.21
N ASP A 660 -13.07 -2.90 88.14
CA ASP A 660 -12.47 -4.22 88.41
C ASP A 660 -13.10 -5.34 87.56
N GLN A 661 -14.11 -5.03 86.74
CA GLN A 661 -14.72 -6.03 85.87
C GLN A 661 -13.85 -6.32 84.65
N LYS A 662 -13.82 -7.58 84.22
CA LYS A 662 -13.13 -7.99 82.99
C LYS A 662 -13.80 -7.36 81.78
N ALA A 663 -13.01 -6.75 80.89
CA ALA A 663 -13.50 -6.07 79.69
C ALA A 663 -14.35 -6.99 78.79
N GLY A 664 -14.04 -8.28 78.74
CA GLY A 664 -14.81 -9.26 77.96
C GLY A 664 -16.27 -9.42 78.40
N ARG A 665 -16.60 -9.13 79.67
CA ARG A 665 -17.98 -9.22 80.17
C ARG A 665 -18.85 -8.04 79.71
N LEU A 666 -18.25 -6.86 79.55
CA LEU A 666 -18.94 -5.65 79.11
C LEU A 666 -19.18 -5.66 77.60
N LEU A 667 -18.32 -6.34 76.83
CA LEU A 667 -18.36 -6.40 75.37
C LEU A 667 -19.25 -7.50 74.78
N ALA A 668 -19.87 -8.37 75.58
CA ALA A 668 -20.80 -9.40 75.10
C ALA A 668 -22.21 -8.83 74.81
N ARG A 669 -22.85 -9.16 73.68
CA ARG A 669 -24.21 -8.68 73.28
C ARG A 669 -25.34 -9.50 73.93
N PRO A 670 -26.46 -8.91 74.37
CA PRO A 670 -27.68 -9.64 74.73
C PRO A 670 -28.50 -10.04 73.47
N SER A 671 -29.24 -11.14 73.56
CA SER A 671 -29.98 -11.79 72.47
C SER A 671 -31.35 -11.15 72.17
N ASN A 672 -31.70 -11.11 70.89
CA ASN A 672 -32.90 -10.57 70.23
C ASN A 672 -34.23 -11.25 70.63
N ASN A 673 -35.34 -10.50 70.64
CA ASN A 673 -36.70 -11.05 70.45
C ASN A 673 -37.72 -9.99 69.94
N GLY A 674 -38.39 -10.28 68.81
CA GLY A 674 -39.81 -9.94 68.59
C GLY A 674 -40.19 -8.95 67.46
N GLU A 675 -40.62 -9.48 66.31
CA GLU A 675 -41.31 -8.80 65.19
C GLU A 675 -42.72 -8.24 65.52
N LYS A 676 -43.18 -7.24 64.75
CA LYS A 676 -44.46 -7.29 63.98
C LYS A 676 -44.72 -6.04 63.12
N THR A 677 -44.88 -6.26 61.82
CA THR A 677 -45.43 -5.37 60.78
C THR A 677 -46.96 -5.46 60.71
N VAL A 678 -47.69 -4.33 60.53
CA VAL A 678 -49.08 -4.32 59.97
C VAL A 678 -49.37 -3.07 59.11
N ALA A 679 -49.53 -3.34 57.81
CA ALA A 679 -50.54 -2.91 56.81
C ALA A 679 -50.98 -1.44 56.59
N ALA A 680 -51.02 -1.12 55.29
CA ALA A 680 -51.48 0.09 54.62
C ALA A 680 -53.01 0.26 54.56
N LYS A 681 -53.48 1.52 54.43
CA LYS A 681 -54.85 1.88 54.04
C LYS A 681 -54.84 2.95 52.92
N ARG A 682 -55.26 2.57 51.71
CA ARG A 682 -55.49 3.44 50.54
C ARG A 682 -56.78 4.26 50.71
N VAL A 683 -56.79 5.51 50.25
CA VAL A 683 -57.99 6.33 50.00
C VAL A 683 -58.11 6.59 48.49
N LYS A 684 -59.35 6.49 47.97
CA LYS A 684 -59.77 6.60 46.55
C LYS A 684 -59.69 8.04 45.99
N PRO A 685 -59.59 8.22 44.66
CA PRO A 685 -59.82 9.51 44.01
C PRO A 685 -61.31 9.73 43.69
N VAL A 686 -61.78 10.97 43.82
CA VAL A 686 -63.09 11.44 43.37
C VAL A 686 -63.02 11.82 41.89
N SER A 687 -64.06 11.42 41.16
CA SER A 687 -64.23 11.57 39.72
C SER A 687 -64.90 12.88 39.33
N LYS A 688 -64.46 13.40 38.17
CA LYS A 688 -65.20 14.11 37.10
C LYS A 688 -65.57 15.58 37.30
N GLY A 689 -65.20 16.35 36.28
CA GLY A 689 -65.52 17.75 35.99
C GLY A 689 -64.53 18.24 34.94
#